data_AF-A0A958FJG2-F1
#
_entry.id   AF-A0A958FJG2-F1
#
_cell.length_a   1.000
_cell.length_b   1.000
_cell.length_c   1.000
_cell.angle_alpha   90.00
_cell.angle_beta   90.00
_cell.angle_gamma   90.00
#
_symmetry.space_group_name_H-M   'P 1'
#
loop_
_entity.id
_entity.type
_entity.pdbx_description
1 polymer ?
#
loop_
_entity_poly.entity_id
_entity_poly.type
_entity_poly.pdbx_seq_one_letter_code
_entity_poly.pdbx_strand_id
1 'polypeptide(L)'
;GGSREQTFRIKDYEYIEDRFFFLDDFYFQNFENAIDEQTMILRLDTTNFIRQLDVWKTTSAIGNTEYDETFFAFAGTNPDSLQSVPPSTIQTAQGRIESGRFKRLVEGQDYKYDYQRGFLWLTSPPASSDVIAIAYRTFDDRRVGDLFQAIDTLALDTIRLQLLKAKAPKPDYPTWNLSMRNVYNLGASGISADGFDAKVLYSVTGEDQEVNPTGKTYNFLMGLDRTNEQGVVIAGGDKKVDLNKRFIFNLQDGYLIFPSRNPFNPQEKFTFEDDRRVDIYNTTDRTKEQEESKFEIEVTTTSVSSTFDLGFNVLEGSEKVTLNGRSLARDRDYTIDYFSGTLEITAPEARRADAQVNIDYERAALFQLDKKTLLGGRLEYRFGEQNFIGLTGLYYSKSTLDQRVRLGQEPLRNFVWDINTALHFQPNFLTTLFDKLPIVETSAESKLKIEAEYAQVNPNPNTFNEKKLGDNDGVAYIDDFEGSRRFTSLGIQYRIWSMASVPAHFHRLSDPRISYGPGATSPNPIAVRDYVLEKDLQRMVFNWFNPFDQIRTQSIWPDRDVTASSGTTTNVMTLRWRNDGVSQDSAWAGIMRSTASFPDQQKTKFIELWVKGEKGQVNIDIGQVSEDYWVRGRFPDPNNESILIESYANLNTEDRNNNGLLDLDDANFEDTGIDGVRGSDNSNVPNDAGDDDWADPRNTQPQFLRINGTENNSDAKGARFPDTEDLDGDGTVNTFNNYFSYAFNLDSTLDKTFLASRTEFDDGTPTGWKLYRIPIKQYQFKIGDPDTTFQQIFNVRIWVNDIEPTVGRYDSVRIATFDFVGNDWEEIGF
;
A
#
# COMPACT_ATOMS: atom_id res chain seq x y z
N GLY A 1 10.32 -12.32 -33.11
CA GLY A 1 8.92 -12.36 -33.52
C GLY A 1 8.56 -13.79 -33.57
N GLY A 2 7.74 -14.22 -32.64
CA GLY A 2 7.53 -15.62 -32.31
C GLY A 2 6.84 -15.64 -30.98
N SER A 3 5.81 -16.46 -30.85
CA SER A 3 5.08 -16.66 -29.60
C SER A 3 6.06 -16.80 -28.44
N ARG A 4 6.11 -15.82 -27.53
CA ARG A 4 6.72 -16.06 -26.23
C ARG A 4 5.61 -16.56 -25.33
N GLU A 5 5.67 -17.85 -25.04
CA GLU A 5 4.86 -18.43 -23.98
C GLU A 5 5.32 -17.84 -22.66
N GLN A 6 4.36 -17.31 -21.91
CA GLN A 6 4.56 -16.79 -20.56
C GLN A 6 3.55 -17.48 -19.65
N THR A 7 4.06 -18.11 -18.61
CA THR A 7 3.26 -18.72 -17.56
C THR A 7 3.33 -17.85 -16.32
N PHE A 8 2.17 -17.48 -15.79
CA PHE A 8 1.99 -16.76 -14.55
C PHE A 8 1.29 -17.66 -13.55
N ARG A 9 1.63 -17.54 -12.27
CA ARG A 9 0.93 -18.22 -11.18
C ARG A 9 0.37 -17.17 -10.24
N ILE A 10 -0.92 -17.29 -9.96
CA ILE A 10 -1.69 -16.34 -9.15
C ILE A 10 -2.25 -17.11 -7.97
N LYS A 11 -1.99 -16.68 -6.74
CA LYS A 11 -2.53 -17.33 -5.54
C LYS A 11 -4.03 -17.06 -5.41
N ASP A 12 -4.75 -17.95 -4.75
CA ASP A 12 -6.19 -17.81 -4.47
C ASP A 12 -6.55 -16.53 -3.70
N TYR A 13 -5.69 -16.06 -2.80
CA TYR A 13 -5.89 -14.78 -2.09
C TYR A 13 -5.50 -13.55 -2.92
N GLU A 14 -4.89 -13.68 -4.10
CA GLU A 14 -4.52 -12.54 -4.97
C GLU A 14 -5.68 -12.09 -5.87
N TYR A 15 -6.91 -12.10 -5.34
CA TYR A 15 -8.05 -11.49 -6.02
C TYR A 15 -7.88 -9.96 -6.06
N ILE A 16 -8.53 -9.31 -7.03
CA ILE A 16 -8.46 -7.86 -7.18
C ILE A 16 -9.33 -7.18 -6.11
N GLU A 17 -8.71 -6.74 -5.02
CA GLU A 17 -9.35 -6.00 -3.94
C GLU A 17 -9.90 -4.63 -4.37
N ASP A 18 -11.08 -4.27 -3.86
CA ASP A 18 -11.70 -2.93 -3.90
C ASP A 18 -11.74 -2.22 -5.26
N ARG A 19 -11.75 -2.99 -6.36
CA ARG A 19 -11.88 -2.44 -7.71
C ARG A 19 -13.14 -2.84 -8.43
N PHE A 20 -13.69 -4.03 -8.16
CA PHE A 20 -14.88 -4.55 -8.83
C PHE A 20 -16.05 -4.57 -7.85
N PHE A 21 -17.19 -4.01 -8.25
CA PHE A 21 -18.35 -3.87 -7.38
C PHE A 21 -19.65 -4.21 -8.11
N PHE A 22 -20.53 -4.96 -7.46
CA PHE A 22 -21.95 -4.99 -7.80
C PHE A 22 -22.59 -3.64 -7.47
N LEU A 23 -23.53 -3.18 -8.32
CA LEU A 23 -24.14 -1.85 -8.13
C LEU A 23 -25.11 -1.81 -6.93
N ASP A 24 -25.77 -2.91 -6.61
CA ASP A 24 -26.61 -3.03 -5.41
C ASP A 24 -26.86 -4.51 -5.06
N ASP A 25 -27.65 -4.73 -4.00
CA ASP A 25 -28.06 -6.07 -3.56
C ASP A 25 -28.83 -6.85 -4.62
N PHE A 26 -29.58 -6.19 -5.52
CA PHE A 26 -30.29 -6.88 -6.60
C PHE A 26 -29.31 -7.51 -7.58
N TYR A 27 -28.30 -6.77 -8.04
CA TYR A 27 -27.29 -7.30 -8.97
C TYR A 27 -26.40 -8.35 -8.32
N PHE A 28 -26.07 -8.16 -7.04
CA PHE A 28 -25.40 -9.18 -6.24
C PHE A 28 -26.21 -10.49 -6.19
N GLN A 29 -27.50 -10.42 -5.83
CA GLN A 29 -28.37 -11.60 -5.76
C GLN A 29 -28.62 -12.23 -7.12
N ASN A 30 -28.71 -11.43 -8.19
CA ASN A 30 -28.82 -11.94 -9.55
C ASN A 30 -27.59 -12.79 -9.91
N PHE A 31 -26.39 -12.35 -9.52
CA PHE A 31 -25.16 -13.12 -9.73
C PHE A 31 -25.15 -14.46 -8.98
N GLU A 32 -25.45 -14.44 -7.68
CA GLU A 32 -25.45 -15.67 -6.84
C GLU A 32 -26.46 -16.71 -7.32
N ASN A 33 -27.63 -16.25 -7.77
CA ASN A 33 -28.72 -17.14 -8.17
C ASN A 33 -28.65 -17.58 -9.63
N ALA A 34 -27.80 -16.95 -10.46
CA ALA A 34 -27.76 -17.16 -11.91
C ALA A 34 -27.14 -18.48 -12.39
N ILE A 35 -26.56 -19.29 -11.51
CA ILE A 35 -26.06 -20.62 -11.89
C ILE A 35 -27.23 -21.59 -12.09
N ASP A 36 -27.37 -22.10 -13.32
CA ASP A 36 -28.35 -23.11 -13.73
C ASP A 36 -28.03 -24.48 -13.10
N GLU A 37 -28.97 -25.06 -12.34
CA GLU A 37 -28.73 -26.27 -11.55
C GLU A 37 -28.41 -27.52 -12.38
N GLN A 38 -28.82 -27.57 -13.65
CA GLN A 38 -28.61 -28.74 -14.51
C GLN A 38 -27.31 -28.64 -15.29
N THR A 39 -27.02 -27.46 -15.82
CA THR A 39 -25.88 -27.22 -16.70
C THR A 39 -24.67 -26.65 -15.95
N MET A 40 -24.88 -26.12 -14.74
CA MET A 40 -23.86 -25.46 -13.92
C MET A 40 -23.21 -24.26 -14.63
N ILE A 41 -23.97 -23.61 -15.52
CA ILE A 41 -23.57 -22.43 -16.30
C ILE A 41 -24.20 -21.18 -15.70
N LEU A 42 -23.43 -20.09 -15.62
CA LEU A 42 -23.93 -18.79 -15.21
C LEU A 42 -24.80 -18.14 -16.30
N ARG A 43 -26.04 -17.82 -15.95
CA ARG A 43 -27.05 -17.15 -16.78
C ARG A 43 -27.69 -16.01 -16.00
N LEU A 44 -27.10 -14.83 -16.12
CA LEU A 44 -27.57 -13.63 -15.45
C LEU A 44 -28.89 -13.15 -16.04
N ASP A 45 -29.81 -12.73 -15.18
CA ASP A 45 -30.97 -11.96 -15.61
C ASP A 45 -30.48 -10.60 -16.15
N THR A 46 -30.98 -10.24 -17.32
CA THR A 46 -30.59 -9.06 -18.09
C THR A 46 -31.81 -8.20 -18.40
N THR A 47 -32.86 -8.22 -17.58
CA THR A 47 -34.02 -7.34 -17.79
C THR A 47 -33.84 -5.93 -17.19
N ASN A 48 -33.03 -5.79 -16.14
CA ASN A 48 -32.83 -4.52 -15.42
C ASN A 48 -31.55 -3.81 -15.85
N PHE A 49 -31.55 -3.32 -17.09
CA PHE A 49 -30.41 -2.61 -17.67
C PHE A 49 -30.22 -1.23 -17.06
N ILE A 50 -28.96 -0.88 -16.85
CA ILE A 50 -28.53 0.46 -16.43
C ILE A 50 -28.58 1.38 -17.64
N ARG A 51 -29.36 2.46 -17.53
CA ARG A 51 -29.47 3.51 -18.55
C ARG A 51 -28.46 4.63 -18.29
N GLN A 52 -28.21 4.97 -17.03
CA GLN A 52 -27.30 6.02 -16.60
C GLN A 52 -26.70 5.65 -15.25
N LEU A 53 -25.40 5.91 -15.06
CA LEU A 53 -24.66 5.66 -13.84
C LEU A 53 -23.68 6.81 -13.61
N ASP A 54 -23.76 7.44 -12.43
CA ASP A 54 -22.75 8.34 -11.91
C ASP A 54 -22.00 7.63 -10.78
N VAL A 55 -20.67 7.68 -10.81
CA VAL A 55 -19.79 7.10 -9.79
C VAL A 55 -19.04 8.23 -9.10
N TRP A 56 -18.92 8.13 -7.79
CA TRP A 56 -18.40 9.18 -6.93
C TRP A 56 -17.36 8.60 -5.98
N LYS A 57 -16.29 9.38 -5.73
CA LYS A 57 -15.25 9.04 -4.76
C LYS A 57 -15.01 10.22 -3.83
N THR A 58 -14.78 9.96 -2.54
CA THR A 58 -14.38 11.02 -1.60
C THR A 58 -13.11 11.73 -2.06
N THR A 59 -13.01 13.03 -1.75
CA THR A 59 -11.83 13.82 -2.04
C THR A 59 -11.61 14.88 -0.98
N SER A 60 -10.35 15.16 -0.67
CA SER A 60 -9.96 16.35 0.09
C SER A 60 -9.66 17.56 -0.81
N ALA A 61 -9.77 17.40 -2.13
CA ALA A 61 -9.60 18.51 -3.06
C ALA A 61 -10.78 19.48 -2.94
N ILE A 62 -10.45 20.73 -2.69
CA ILE A 62 -11.41 21.83 -2.65
C ILE A 62 -11.42 22.41 -4.07
N GLY A 63 -12.41 22.00 -4.85
CA GLY A 63 -12.58 22.42 -6.23
C GLY A 63 -13.65 23.51 -6.36
N ASN A 64 -13.61 24.27 -7.45
CA ASN A 64 -14.76 25.09 -7.82
C ASN A 64 -15.90 24.13 -8.20
N THR A 65 -16.96 24.08 -7.39
CA THR A 65 -18.04 23.08 -7.46
C THR A 65 -18.64 22.94 -8.87
N GLU A 66 -18.63 24.03 -9.65
CA GLU A 66 -19.16 24.09 -11.02
C GLU A 66 -18.20 23.52 -12.09
N TYR A 67 -16.87 23.57 -11.88
CA TYR A 67 -15.87 23.07 -12.85
C TYR A 67 -15.27 21.71 -12.50
N ASP A 68 -15.19 21.39 -11.21
CA ASP A 68 -14.52 20.19 -10.69
C ASP A 68 -15.49 19.07 -10.30
N GLU A 69 -16.80 19.27 -10.52
CA GLU A 69 -17.89 18.32 -10.23
C GLU A 69 -17.77 17.68 -8.83
N THR A 70 -17.47 18.53 -7.84
CA THR A 70 -17.21 18.14 -6.46
C THR A 70 -18.31 18.72 -5.56
N PHE A 71 -18.93 17.86 -4.75
CA PHE A 71 -20.10 18.21 -3.95
C PHE A 71 -20.08 17.51 -2.60
N PHE A 72 -20.70 18.13 -1.60
CA PHE A 72 -20.98 17.46 -0.35
C PHE A 72 -22.10 16.43 -0.54
N ALA A 73 -21.90 15.21 -0.03
CA ALA A 73 -22.88 14.15 -0.15
C ALA A 73 -22.97 13.26 1.10
N PHE A 74 -24.15 12.67 1.28
CA PHE A 74 -24.36 11.51 2.15
C PHE A 74 -24.51 10.26 1.29
N ALA A 75 -23.70 9.24 1.55
CA ALA A 75 -23.73 7.95 0.86
C ALA A 75 -24.23 6.87 1.83
N GLY A 76 -25.38 6.27 1.54
CA GLY A 76 -26.02 5.27 2.39
C GLY A 76 -26.22 3.93 1.70
N THR A 77 -26.22 2.83 2.46
CA THR A 77 -26.54 1.49 1.93
C THR A 77 -28.00 1.36 1.48
N ASN A 78 -28.88 2.24 1.98
CA ASN A 78 -30.26 2.41 1.52
C ASN A 78 -30.52 3.89 1.20
N PRO A 79 -30.33 4.32 -0.06
CA PRO A 79 -30.48 5.73 -0.45
C PRO A 79 -31.91 6.26 -0.31
N ASP A 80 -32.93 5.39 -0.46
CA ASP A 80 -34.34 5.80 -0.29
C ASP A 80 -34.60 6.31 1.14
N SER A 81 -33.93 5.72 2.13
CA SER A 81 -34.05 6.18 3.52
C SER A 81 -33.45 7.58 3.72
N LEU A 82 -32.35 7.89 3.03
CA LEU A 82 -31.72 9.22 3.07
C LEU A 82 -32.59 10.28 2.39
N GLN A 83 -33.28 9.91 1.30
CA GLN A 83 -34.16 10.83 0.57
C GLN A 83 -35.39 11.26 1.39
N SER A 84 -35.78 10.47 2.38
CA SER A 84 -36.97 10.74 3.21
C SER A 84 -36.76 11.75 4.35
N VAL A 85 -35.52 12.20 4.60
CA VAL A 85 -35.16 13.09 5.71
C VAL A 85 -34.39 14.34 5.26
N PRO A 86 -34.50 15.47 5.99
CA PRO A 86 -33.66 16.64 5.76
C PRO A 86 -32.16 16.32 5.94
N PRO A 87 -31.25 16.82 5.09
CA PRO A 87 -29.81 16.55 5.20
C PRO A 87 -29.23 16.87 6.57
N SER A 88 -29.67 17.97 7.20
CA SER A 88 -29.23 18.42 8.52
C SER A 88 -29.61 17.49 9.68
N THR A 89 -30.40 16.44 9.43
CA THR A 89 -30.83 15.46 10.43
C THR A 89 -30.22 14.07 10.21
N ILE A 90 -29.47 13.88 9.12
CA ILE A 90 -28.82 12.62 8.81
C ILE A 90 -27.64 12.43 9.77
N GLN A 91 -27.65 11.31 10.49
CA GLN A 91 -26.52 10.89 11.31
C GLN A 91 -25.69 9.88 10.53
N THR A 92 -24.38 10.08 10.52
CA THR A 92 -23.45 9.11 9.95
C THR A 92 -23.44 7.83 10.79
N ALA A 93 -23.15 6.72 10.14
CA ALA A 93 -23.08 5.41 10.76
C ALA A 93 -22.03 4.60 10.01
N GLN A 94 -20.91 4.31 10.66
CA GLN A 94 -19.76 3.65 10.02
C GLN A 94 -20.17 2.40 9.23
N GLY A 95 -19.69 2.30 7.98
CA GLY A 95 -20.00 1.17 7.11
C GLY A 95 -21.42 1.16 6.53
N ARG A 96 -22.28 2.12 6.91
CA ARG A 96 -23.68 2.20 6.48
C ARG A 96 -24.07 3.54 5.88
N ILE A 97 -23.65 4.64 6.49
CA ILE A 97 -23.89 6.02 6.06
C ILE A 97 -22.58 6.79 6.25
N GLU A 98 -21.94 7.13 5.16
CA GLU A 98 -20.74 7.96 5.11
C GLU A 98 -21.11 9.35 4.58
N SER A 99 -20.33 10.37 4.94
CA SER A 99 -20.49 11.73 4.43
C SER A 99 -19.14 12.33 4.08
N GLY A 100 -19.15 13.37 3.25
CA GLY A 100 -17.96 14.12 2.89
C GLY A 100 -18.09 14.82 1.54
N ARG A 101 -17.00 15.42 1.08
CA ARG A 101 -16.86 15.91 -0.28
C ARG A 101 -16.59 14.74 -1.22
N PHE A 102 -17.41 14.62 -2.26
CA PHE A 102 -17.28 13.61 -3.30
C PHE A 102 -16.99 14.28 -4.63
N LYS A 103 -16.02 13.73 -5.36
CA LYS A 103 -15.73 14.04 -6.75
C LYS A 103 -16.37 13.00 -7.66
N ARG A 104 -17.04 13.46 -8.72
CA ARG A 104 -17.56 12.57 -9.75
C ARG A 104 -16.41 11.97 -10.56
N LEU A 105 -16.49 10.67 -10.81
CA LEU A 105 -15.55 9.94 -11.67
C LEU A 105 -16.05 9.93 -13.11
N VAL A 106 -15.12 9.84 -14.06
CA VAL A 106 -15.41 9.87 -15.50
C VAL A 106 -15.39 8.45 -16.08
N GLU A 107 -16.48 8.05 -16.73
CA GLU A 107 -16.57 6.77 -17.43
C GLU A 107 -15.51 6.67 -18.54
N GLY A 108 -14.85 5.51 -18.66
CA GLY A 108 -13.79 5.23 -19.62
C GLY A 108 -12.40 5.71 -19.21
N GLN A 109 -12.32 6.64 -18.26
CA GLN A 109 -11.06 7.13 -17.67
C GLN A 109 -10.85 6.54 -16.26
N ASP A 110 -11.81 6.76 -15.36
CA ASP A 110 -11.70 6.41 -13.94
C ASP A 110 -12.40 5.09 -13.61
N TYR A 111 -13.45 4.75 -14.36
CA TYR A 111 -14.18 3.49 -14.21
C TYR A 111 -14.75 2.99 -15.54
N LYS A 112 -15.10 1.71 -15.58
CA LYS A 112 -15.94 1.08 -16.61
C LYS A 112 -17.06 0.30 -15.92
N TYR A 113 -18.12 -0.05 -16.63
CA TYR A 113 -19.18 -0.88 -16.06
C TYR A 113 -19.88 -1.74 -17.11
N ASP A 114 -20.48 -2.83 -16.67
CA ASP A 114 -21.35 -3.66 -17.47
C ASP A 114 -22.81 -3.25 -17.23
N TYR A 115 -23.36 -2.48 -18.16
CA TYR A 115 -24.73 -1.96 -18.07
C TYR A 115 -25.81 -3.06 -18.09
N GLN A 116 -25.48 -4.27 -18.54
CA GLN A 116 -26.42 -5.39 -18.59
C GLN A 116 -26.44 -6.19 -17.30
N ARG A 117 -25.25 -6.42 -16.72
CA ARG A 117 -25.06 -7.29 -15.55
C ARG A 117 -25.02 -6.52 -14.23
N GLY A 118 -24.83 -5.20 -14.27
CA GLY A 118 -24.88 -4.32 -13.11
C GLY A 118 -23.71 -4.51 -12.14
N PHE A 119 -22.50 -4.56 -12.69
CA PHE A 119 -21.27 -4.36 -11.92
C PHE A 119 -20.39 -3.33 -12.60
N LEU A 120 -19.57 -2.63 -11.81
CA LEU A 120 -18.58 -1.66 -12.27
C LEU A 120 -17.19 -2.07 -11.83
N TRP A 121 -16.18 -1.50 -12.49
CA TRP A 121 -14.82 -1.57 -11.99
C TRP A 121 -14.02 -0.30 -12.20
N LEU A 122 -13.21 0.04 -11.20
CA LEU A 122 -12.32 1.20 -11.20
C LEU A 122 -11.05 0.90 -11.99
N THR A 123 -10.55 1.88 -12.73
CA THR A 123 -9.30 1.74 -13.50
C THR A 123 -8.07 1.75 -12.59
N SER A 124 -8.17 2.37 -11.42
CA SER A 124 -7.16 2.37 -10.35
C SER A 124 -7.76 1.93 -9.01
N PRO A 125 -7.02 1.23 -8.15
CA PRO A 125 -7.50 0.88 -6.82
C PRO A 125 -7.71 2.15 -5.96
N PRO A 126 -8.84 2.27 -5.25
CA PRO A 126 -9.06 3.35 -4.29
C PRO A 126 -8.22 3.10 -3.02
N ALA A 127 -7.95 4.16 -2.24
CA ALA A 127 -7.33 3.99 -0.93
C ALA A 127 -8.30 3.30 0.05
N SER A 128 -7.78 2.69 1.13
CA SER A 128 -8.64 2.11 2.17
C SER A 128 -9.53 3.19 2.82
N SER A 129 -9.01 4.42 2.94
CA SER A 129 -9.73 5.60 3.41
C SER A 129 -10.73 6.22 2.41
N ASP A 130 -10.70 5.85 1.12
CA ASP A 130 -11.63 6.37 0.12
C ASP A 130 -13.02 5.71 0.25
N VAL A 131 -14.09 6.51 0.16
CA VAL A 131 -15.47 6.03 0.02
C VAL A 131 -15.85 6.03 -1.45
N ILE A 132 -16.50 4.95 -1.90
CA ILE A 132 -17.07 4.86 -3.26
C ILE A 132 -18.59 4.83 -3.14
N ALA A 133 -19.24 5.69 -3.91
CA ALA A 133 -20.69 5.81 -3.94
C ALA A 133 -21.19 5.96 -5.38
N ILE A 134 -22.46 5.66 -5.61
CA ILE A 134 -23.08 5.73 -6.94
C ILE A 134 -24.46 6.37 -6.90
N ALA A 135 -24.90 6.87 -8.05
CA ALA A 135 -26.31 7.09 -8.35
C ALA A 135 -26.60 6.52 -9.73
N TYR A 136 -27.74 5.87 -9.93
CA TYR A 136 -28.06 5.26 -11.21
C TYR A 136 -29.55 5.28 -11.54
N ARG A 137 -29.86 5.10 -12.82
CA ARG A 137 -31.21 4.91 -13.34
C ARG A 137 -31.23 3.78 -14.35
N THR A 138 -32.25 2.94 -14.26
CA THR A 138 -32.48 1.81 -15.17
C THR A 138 -33.39 2.20 -16.33
N PHE A 139 -33.53 1.32 -17.33
CA PHE A 139 -34.44 1.53 -18.47
C PHE A 139 -35.92 1.51 -18.09
N ASP A 140 -36.31 0.81 -17.03
CA ASP A 140 -37.67 0.83 -16.45
C ASP A 140 -37.91 1.99 -15.47
N ASP A 141 -36.96 2.94 -15.41
CA ASP A 141 -37.04 4.18 -14.62
C ASP A 141 -36.97 3.99 -13.09
N ARG A 142 -36.46 2.86 -12.61
CA ARG A 142 -36.00 2.76 -11.22
C ARG A 142 -34.80 3.69 -11.03
N ARG A 143 -34.85 4.52 -9.99
CA ARG A 143 -33.79 5.48 -9.64
C ARG A 143 -33.23 5.14 -8.27
N VAL A 144 -31.94 5.36 -8.12
CA VAL A 144 -31.18 5.10 -6.92
C VAL A 144 -30.23 6.26 -6.72
N GLY A 145 -30.37 6.98 -5.60
CA GLY A 145 -29.62 8.20 -5.32
C GLY A 145 -29.96 9.36 -6.26
N ASP A 146 -29.23 10.45 -6.08
CA ASP A 146 -29.39 11.71 -6.80
C ASP A 146 -28.35 11.77 -7.95
N LEU A 147 -28.83 11.65 -9.20
CA LEU A 147 -27.99 11.72 -10.41
C LEU A 147 -27.45 13.14 -10.64
N PHE A 148 -26.24 13.25 -11.21
CA PHE A 148 -25.56 14.53 -11.49
C PHE A 148 -26.43 15.51 -12.30
N GLN A 149 -27.10 15.01 -13.33
CA GLN A 149 -27.99 15.84 -14.14
C GLN A 149 -29.16 16.45 -13.34
N ALA A 150 -29.64 15.76 -12.30
CA ALA A 150 -30.72 16.27 -11.47
C ALA A 150 -30.22 17.37 -10.52
N ILE A 151 -28.97 17.29 -10.06
CA ILE A 151 -28.36 18.24 -9.12
C ILE A 151 -28.30 19.65 -9.71
N ASP A 152 -27.81 19.77 -10.94
CA ASP A 152 -27.73 21.06 -11.66
C ASP A 152 -29.14 21.66 -11.87
N THR A 153 -30.11 20.83 -12.26
CA THR A 153 -31.48 21.31 -12.50
C THR A 153 -32.26 21.69 -11.23
N LEU A 154 -31.90 21.11 -10.09
CA LEU A 154 -32.63 21.27 -8.82
C LEU A 154 -31.89 22.15 -7.81
N ALA A 155 -30.68 22.64 -8.15
CA ALA A 155 -29.82 23.43 -7.27
C ALA A 155 -29.67 22.79 -5.87
N LEU A 156 -29.29 21.51 -5.83
CA LEU A 156 -29.10 20.78 -4.58
C LEU A 156 -27.74 21.13 -3.97
N ASP A 157 -27.74 21.66 -2.73
CA ASP A 157 -26.52 21.92 -1.96
C ASP A 157 -25.95 20.64 -1.30
N THR A 158 -26.73 19.55 -1.27
CA THR A 158 -26.31 18.26 -0.71
C THR A 158 -26.89 17.11 -1.50
N ILE A 159 -26.04 16.17 -1.89
CA ILE A 159 -26.39 15.01 -2.71
C ILE A 159 -26.60 13.78 -1.83
N ARG A 160 -27.50 12.88 -2.23
CA ARG A 160 -27.66 11.56 -1.60
C ARG A 160 -27.29 10.46 -2.57
N LEU A 161 -26.39 9.58 -2.15
CA LEU A 161 -25.82 8.52 -2.99
C LEU A 161 -26.04 7.14 -2.37
N GLN A 162 -25.94 6.09 -3.17
CA GLN A 162 -25.81 4.72 -2.68
C GLN A 162 -24.35 4.42 -2.36
N LEU A 163 -24.09 3.90 -1.17
CA LEU A 163 -22.76 3.48 -0.73
C LEU A 163 -22.36 2.14 -1.37
N LEU A 164 -21.22 2.08 -2.05
CA LEU A 164 -20.62 0.84 -2.57
C LEU A 164 -19.42 0.35 -1.75
N LYS A 165 -18.59 1.28 -1.26
CA LYS A 165 -17.43 1.00 -0.41
C LYS A 165 -17.37 2.06 0.69
N ALA A 166 -17.34 1.63 1.95
CA ALA A 166 -17.12 2.49 3.10
C ALA A 166 -15.62 2.76 3.36
N LYS A 167 -15.32 3.71 4.25
CA LYS A 167 -13.96 3.91 4.79
C LYS A 167 -13.53 2.65 5.56
N ALA A 168 -12.31 2.18 5.36
CA ALA A 168 -11.76 0.97 6.00
C ALA A 168 -12.75 -0.22 6.00
N PRO A 169 -13.07 -0.79 4.82
CA PRO A 169 -14.12 -1.79 4.67
C PRO A 169 -13.84 -3.04 5.52
N LYS A 170 -14.88 -3.57 6.17
CA LYS A 170 -14.81 -4.78 7.01
C LYS A 170 -15.83 -5.84 6.60
N PRO A 171 -15.58 -7.14 6.87
CA PRO A 171 -16.50 -8.25 6.55
C PRO A 171 -17.93 -8.12 7.08
N ASP A 172 -18.13 -7.41 8.19
CA ASP A 172 -19.43 -7.21 8.82
C ASP A 172 -20.20 -5.99 8.28
N TYR A 173 -19.58 -5.18 7.42
CA TYR A 173 -20.26 -4.06 6.77
C TYR A 173 -21.17 -4.55 5.64
N PRO A 174 -22.38 -3.98 5.47
CA PRO A 174 -23.29 -4.39 4.39
C PRO A 174 -22.66 -4.25 2.99
N THR A 175 -21.77 -3.27 2.81
CA THR A 175 -21.04 -3.03 1.56
C THR A 175 -20.03 -4.12 1.22
N TRP A 176 -19.63 -4.97 2.19
CA TRP A 176 -18.63 -6.03 1.96
C TRP A 176 -19.06 -6.97 0.83
N ASN A 177 -20.34 -7.33 0.79
CA ASN A 177 -20.92 -8.22 -0.21
C ASN A 177 -20.98 -7.60 -1.61
N LEU A 178 -20.93 -6.27 -1.72
CA LEU A 178 -20.94 -5.58 -3.00
C LEU A 178 -19.57 -5.62 -3.68
N SER A 179 -18.48 -5.78 -2.93
CA SER A 179 -17.13 -5.94 -3.48
C SER A 179 -16.90 -7.37 -4.00
N MET A 180 -16.47 -7.48 -5.26
CA MET A 180 -16.27 -8.75 -5.96
C MET A 180 -14.89 -9.33 -5.63
N ARG A 181 -14.84 -10.40 -4.83
CA ARG A 181 -13.59 -11.10 -4.43
C ARG A 181 -13.31 -12.36 -5.25
N ASN A 182 -13.87 -12.41 -6.44
CA ASN A 182 -13.78 -13.54 -7.37
C ASN A 182 -13.17 -13.14 -8.72
N VAL A 183 -12.46 -12.01 -8.75
CA VAL A 183 -11.84 -11.45 -9.96
C VAL A 183 -10.32 -11.50 -9.82
N TYR A 184 -9.63 -12.02 -10.84
CA TYR A 184 -8.18 -12.22 -10.83
C TYR A 184 -7.55 -11.60 -12.07
N ASN A 185 -6.34 -11.04 -11.92
CA ASN A 185 -5.57 -10.50 -13.03
C ASN A 185 -4.79 -11.62 -13.73
N LEU A 186 -5.00 -11.79 -15.04
CA LEU A 186 -4.35 -12.82 -15.86
C LEU A 186 -2.87 -12.54 -16.17
N GLY A 187 -2.32 -11.43 -15.66
CA GLY A 187 -0.91 -11.02 -15.83
C GLY A 187 -0.64 -10.21 -17.09
N ALA A 188 -1.56 -10.19 -18.07
CA ALA A 188 -1.45 -9.45 -19.31
C ALA A 188 -2.83 -8.97 -19.80
N SER A 189 -2.85 -7.98 -20.70
CA SER A 189 -4.04 -7.50 -21.41
C SER A 189 -3.88 -7.71 -22.92
N GLY A 190 -4.97 -7.67 -23.68
CA GLY A 190 -4.97 -7.94 -25.13
C GLY A 190 -4.50 -9.37 -25.45
N ILE A 191 -4.84 -10.34 -24.60
CA ILE A 191 -4.40 -11.73 -24.72
C ILE A 191 -5.08 -12.38 -25.94
N SER A 192 -4.27 -13.04 -26.78
CA SER A 192 -4.77 -13.87 -27.87
C SER A 192 -5.46 -15.11 -27.30
N ALA A 193 -6.67 -15.41 -27.77
CA ALA A 193 -7.34 -16.68 -27.44
C ALA A 193 -6.55 -17.88 -27.97
N ASP A 194 -5.86 -17.72 -29.11
CA ASP A 194 -4.94 -18.71 -29.64
C ASP A 194 -3.69 -18.74 -28.74
N GLY A 195 -3.46 -19.87 -28.08
CA GLY A 195 -2.33 -20.06 -27.16
C GLY A 195 -2.57 -19.56 -25.73
N PHE A 196 -3.83 -19.29 -25.36
CA PHE A 196 -4.24 -19.08 -23.97
C PHE A 196 -4.66 -20.40 -23.33
N ASP A 197 -4.18 -20.65 -22.12
CA ASP A 197 -4.66 -21.72 -21.24
C ASP A 197 -4.69 -21.21 -19.79
N ALA A 198 -5.61 -21.74 -18.99
CA ALA A 198 -5.71 -21.41 -17.57
C ALA A 198 -6.10 -22.65 -16.76
N LYS A 199 -5.39 -22.91 -15.67
CA LYS A 199 -5.59 -24.07 -14.81
C LYS A 199 -5.65 -23.67 -13.36
N VAL A 200 -6.65 -24.18 -12.65
CA VAL A 200 -6.68 -24.12 -11.20
C VAL A 200 -6.01 -25.36 -10.61
N LEU A 201 -5.02 -25.13 -9.75
CA LEU A 201 -4.19 -26.13 -9.11
C LEU A 201 -4.37 -26.06 -7.60
N TYR A 202 -4.40 -27.20 -6.92
CA TYR A 202 -4.27 -27.29 -5.47
C TYR A 202 -2.80 -27.54 -5.10
N SER A 203 -2.21 -26.69 -4.25
CA SER A 203 -0.77 -26.67 -3.96
C SER A 203 -0.49 -26.30 -2.49
N VAL A 204 -0.48 -27.30 -1.60
CA VAL A 204 -0.23 -27.14 -0.14
C VAL A 204 1.11 -27.76 0.30
N THR A 205 1.70 -28.64 -0.52
CA THR A 205 2.95 -29.37 -0.21
C THR A 205 4.04 -29.24 -1.27
N GLY A 206 3.92 -28.26 -2.18
CA GLY A 206 4.81 -28.10 -3.33
C GLY A 206 4.58 -29.13 -4.45
N GLU A 207 3.55 -29.97 -4.34
CA GLU A 207 3.04 -30.79 -5.43
C GLU A 207 1.73 -30.20 -5.95
N ASP A 208 1.72 -29.84 -7.23
CA ASP A 208 0.53 -29.27 -7.87
C ASP A 208 -0.44 -30.37 -8.32
N GLN A 209 -1.70 -30.23 -7.95
CA GLN A 209 -2.77 -31.14 -8.35
C GLN A 209 -3.81 -30.41 -9.21
N GLU A 210 -4.03 -30.87 -10.45
CA GLU A 210 -5.06 -30.32 -11.36
C GLU A 210 -6.46 -30.94 -11.12
N VAL A 211 -6.50 -32.12 -10.50
CA VAL A 211 -7.73 -32.89 -10.24
C VAL A 211 -7.93 -33.15 -8.76
N ASN A 212 -9.19 -33.26 -8.35
CA ASN A 212 -9.55 -33.75 -7.03
C ASN A 212 -9.46 -35.30 -6.94
N PRO A 213 -9.58 -35.92 -5.74
CA PRO A 213 -9.54 -37.37 -5.54
C PRO A 213 -10.59 -38.15 -6.32
N THR A 214 -11.71 -37.51 -6.67
CA THR A 214 -12.75 -38.12 -7.52
C THR A 214 -12.42 -38.08 -9.03
N GLY A 215 -11.30 -37.48 -9.42
CA GLY A 215 -10.83 -37.38 -10.80
C GLY A 215 -11.42 -36.21 -11.62
N LYS A 216 -12.10 -35.26 -10.97
CA LYS A 216 -12.64 -34.04 -11.62
C LYS A 216 -11.62 -32.91 -11.56
N THR A 217 -11.47 -32.13 -12.63
CA THR A 217 -10.60 -30.96 -12.67
C THR A 217 -11.15 -29.84 -11.78
N TYR A 218 -10.28 -29.02 -11.19
CA TYR A 218 -10.73 -27.85 -10.43
C TYR A 218 -11.39 -26.80 -11.32
N ASN A 219 -10.95 -26.64 -12.58
CA ASN A 219 -11.64 -25.82 -13.58
C ASN A 219 -13.12 -26.24 -13.72
N PHE A 220 -13.38 -27.55 -13.84
CA PHE A 220 -14.75 -28.06 -13.87
C PHE A 220 -15.46 -27.79 -12.54
N LEU A 221 -14.84 -28.06 -11.38
CA LEU A 221 -15.50 -27.87 -10.09
C LEU A 221 -15.87 -26.41 -9.81
N MET A 222 -15.10 -25.45 -10.33
CA MET A 222 -15.32 -24.01 -10.15
C MET A 222 -16.08 -23.35 -11.30
N GLY A 223 -16.56 -24.13 -12.27
CA GLY A 223 -17.42 -23.64 -13.36
C GLY A 223 -16.71 -22.98 -14.53
N LEU A 224 -15.39 -23.15 -14.66
CA LEU A 224 -14.60 -22.62 -15.79
C LEU A 224 -14.57 -23.55 -17.02
N ASP A 225 -14.96 -24.82 -16.85
CA ASP A 225 -14.98 -25.85 -17.89
C ASP A 225 -16.33 -26.60 -17.83
N ARG A 226 -17.29 -26.16 -18.65
CA ARG A 226 -18.66 -26.70 -18.74
C ARG A 226 -19.04 -27.04 -20.17
N THR A 227 -18.47 -26.36 -21.16
CA THR A 227 -18.81 -26.52 -22.57
C THR A 227 -17.61 -26.94 -23.39
N ASN A 228 -17.86 -27.46 -24.60
CA ASN A 228 -16.79 -27.58 -25.59
C ASN A 228 -16.58 -26.27 -26.36
N GLU A 229 -15.61 -26.28 -27.28
CA GLU A 229 -15.31 -25.17 -28.19
C GLU A 229 -16.54 -24.70 -29.02
N GLN A 230 -17.56 -25.54 -29.23
CA GLN A 230 -18.80 -25.18 -29.91
C GLN A 230 -19.89 -24.63 -28.96
N GLY A 231 -19.61 -24.55 -27.66
CA GLY A 231 -20.55 -24.08 -26.63
C GLY A 231 -21.61 -25.08 -26.21
N VAL A 232 -21.42 -26.37 -26.53
CA VAL A 232 -22.30 -27.46 -26.10
C VAL A 232 -21.86 -27.93 -24.71
N VAL A 233 -22.80 -28.07 -23.79
CA VAL A 233 -22.55 -28.56 -22.42
C VAL A 233 -22.06 -30.01 -22.44
N ILE A 234 -20.95 -30.30 -21.79
CA ILE A 234 -20.39 -31.66 -21.67
C ILE A 234 -20.31 -32.08 -20.21
N ALA A 235 -20.78 -33.29 -19.92
CA ALA A 235 -20.67 -33.87 -18.58
C ALA A 235 -19.17 -34.08 -18.22
N GLY A 236 -18.72 -33.42 -17.16
CA GLY A 236 -17.31 -33.47 -16.73
C GLY A 236 -16.38 -32.46 -17.41
N GLY A 237 -16.89 -31.64 -18.34
CA GLY A 237 -16.08 -30.70 -19.10
C GLY A 237 -15.25 -31.37 -20.20
N ASP A 238 -14.56 -30.57 -21.00
CA ASP A 238 -13.61 -31.04 -22.02
C ASP A 238 -12.14 -30.84 -21.63
N LYS A 239 -11.89 -30.41 -20.38
CA LYS A 239 -10.59 -30.07 -19.78
C LYS A 239 -9.94 -28.82 -20.37
N LYS A 240 -10.69 -28.01 -21.11
CA LYS A 240 -10.28 -26.68 -21.53
C LYS A 240 -11.19 -25.64 -20.90
N VAL A 241 -10.68 -24.43 -20.74
CA VAL A 241 -11.48 -23.32 -20.22
C VAL A 241 -12.47 -22.79 -21.27
N ASP A 242 -13.66 -22.40 -20.82
CA ASP A 242 -14.75 -21.92 -21.66
C ASP A 242 -14.51 -20.48 -22.17
N LEU A 243 -13.70 -20.31 -23.23
CA LEU A 243 -13.40 -18.99 -23.82
C LEU A 243 -14.55 -18.34 -24.59
N ASN A 244 -15.60 -19.11 -24.90
CA ASN A 244 -16.83 -18.59 -25.51
C ASN A 244 -17.62 -17.69 -24.52
N LYS A 245 -17.34 -17.75 -23.21
CA LYS A 245 -17.92 -16.89 -22.18
C LYS A 245 -16.99 -15.72 -21.87
N ARG A 246 -17.00 -14.71 -22.74
CA ARG A 246 -16.13 -13.51 -22.65
C ARG A 246 -16.22 -12.71 -21.34
N PHE A 247 -17.29 -12.87 -20.55
CA PHE A 247 -17.38 -12.21 -19.25
C PHE A 247 -16.64 -12.98 -18.14
N ILE A 248 -16.43 -14.29 -18.29
CA ILE A 248 -15.61 -15.11 -17.37
C ILE A 248 -14.14 -14.84 -17.68
N PHE A 249 -13.74 -14.99 -18.94
CA PHE A 249 -12.40 -14.67 -19.42
C PHE A 249 -12.44 -13.42 -20.29
N ASN A 250 -12.22 -12.25 -19.66
CA ASN A 250 -12.03 -11.01 -20.39
C ASN A 250 -10.56 -10.88 -20.79
N LEU A 251 -10.18 -11.54 -21.89
CA LEU A 251 -8.81 -11.54 -22.43
C LEU A 251 -8.34 -10.16 -22.91
N GLN A 252 -9.28 -9.27 -23.27
CA GLN A 252 -8.95 -7.93 -23.73
C GLN A 252 -8.44 -7.05 -22.57
N ASP A 253 -9.17 -7.03 -21.46
CA ASP A 253 -8.77 -6.26 -20.27
C ASP A 253 -7.83 -7.06 -19.34
N GLY A 254 -7.74 -8.39 -19.51
CA GLY A 254 -6.80 -9.23 -18.77
C GLY A 254 -7.32 -9.78 -17.45
N TYR A 255 -8.63 -10.07 -17.35
CA TYR A 255 -9.24 -10.51 -16.09
C TYR A 255 -10.01 -11.83 -16.22
N LEU A 256 -9.96 -12.61 -15.15
CA LEU A 256 -10.81 -13.78 -14.89
C LEU A 256 -11.85 -13.42 -13.84
N ILE A 257 -13.14 -13.61 -14.13
CA ILE A 257 -14.24 -13.53 -13.16
C ILE A 257 -14.79 -14.93 -12.97
N PHE A 258 -14.57 -15.53 -11.80
CA PHE A 258 -15.14 -16.84 -11.50
C PHE A 258 -16.67 -16.76 -11.46
N PRO A 259 -17.40 -17.77 -11.95
CA PRO A 259 -18.87 -17.82 -11.90
C PRO A 259 -19.42 -18.19 -10.51
N SER A 260 -18.63 -17.95 -9.46
CA SER A 260 -18.96 -18.12 -8.05
C SER A 260 -18.36 -16.94 -7.30
N ARG A 261 -19.04 -16.43 -6.27
CA ARG A 261 -18.48 -15.39 -5.40
C ARG A 261 -17.29 -15.89 -4.59
N ASN A 262 -17.35 -17.14 -4.14
CA ASN A 262 -16.32 -17.76 -3.32
C ASN A 262 -15.78 -19.01 -4.03
N PRO A 263 -15.04 -18.88 -5.15
CA PRO A 263 -14.60 -20.03 -5.95
C PRO A 263 -13.78 -21.06 -5.17
N PHE A 264 -13.01 -20.61 -4.17
CA PHE A 264 -12.17 -21.47 -3.32
C PHE A 264 -12.85 -21.88 -1.99
N ASN A 265 -14.06 -21.40 -1.73
CA ASN A 265 -14.94 -21.86 -0.65
C ASN A 265 -16.39 -22.01 -1.14
N PRO A 266 -16.61 -22.85 -2.14
CA PRO A 266 -17.89 -22.97 -2.77
C PRO A 266 -18.87 -23.65 -1.82
N GLN A 267 -20.06 -23.06 -1.71
CA GLN A 267 -21.20 -23.63 -1.01
C GLN A 267 -22.22 -24.09 -2.04
N GLU A 268 -22.87 -25.22 -1.76
CA GLU A 268 -24.01 -25.73 -2.52
C GLU A 268 -23.72 -26.10 -3.99
N LYS A 269 -23.87 -25.16 -4.92
CA LYS A 269 -23.89 -25.39 -6.37
C LYS A 269 -22.55 -25.96 -6.83
N PHE A 270 -21.45 -25.37 -6.37
CA PHE A 270 -20.12 -25.95 -6.50
C PHE A 270 -19.73 -26.58 -5.16
N THR A 271 -19.03 -27.72 -5.16
CA THR A 271 -18.69 -28.44 -3.91
C THR A 271 -17.29 -29.02 -3.94
N PHE A 272 -16.56 -28.90 -2.84
CA PHE A 272 -15.30 -29.61 -2.58
C PHE A 272 -15.46 -30.75 -1.58
N GLU A 273 -14.44 -31.62 -1.55
CA GLU A 273 -14.14 -32.45 -0.39
C GLU A 273 -13.65 -31.54 0.75
N ASP A 274 -14.09 -31.82 1.97
CA ASP A 274 -14.21 -30.88 3.10
C ASP A 274 -12.94 -30.05 3.41
N ASP A 275 -11.76 -30.70 3.45
CA ASP A 275 -10.49 -30.11 3.90
C ASP A 275 -9.83 -29.12 2.93
N ARG A 276 -10.32 -29.06 1.69
CA ARG A 276 -9.75 -28.22 0.62
C ARG A 276 -10.33 -26.82 0.54
N ARG A 277 -11.36 -26.49 1.34
CA ARG A 277 -11.94 -25.14 1.37
C ARG A 277 -10.96 -24.13 1.97
N VAL A 278 -11.05 -22.88 1.56
CA VAL A 278 -10.15 -21.77 1.94
C VAL A 278 -10.98 -20.59 2.47
N ASP A 279 -10.73 -20.12 3.71
CA ASP A 279 -11.50 -19.00 4.31
C ASP A 279 -10.81 -17.63 4.14
N ILE A 280 -10.60 -17.22 2.89
CA ILE A 280 -9.98 -15.93 2.52
C ILE A 280 -11.00 -14.78 2.38
N TYR A 281 -12.30 -15.06 2.23
CA TYR A 281 -13.30 -14.05 1.84
C TYR A 281 -13.92 -13.25 3.01
N ASN A 282 -13.68 -13.70 4.25
CA ASN A 282 -14.29 -13.16 5.46
C ASN A 282 -13.25 -12.52 6.41
N THR A 283 -12.13 -12.06 5.85
CA THR A 283 -11.04 -11.43 6.58
C THR A 283 -10.48 -10.27 5.78
N THR A 284 -9.89 -9.29 6.47
CA THR A 284 -9.01 -8.27 5.87
C THR A 284 -7.54 -8.51 6.23
N ASP A 285 -7.26 -9.51 7.08
CA ASP A 285 -5.91 -9.87 7.52
C ASP A 285 -5.21 -10.71 6.44
N ARG A 286 -4.25 -10.09 5.74
CA ARG A 286 -3.49 -10.74 4.67
C ARG A 286 -2.64 -11.91 5.13
N THR A 287 -2.16 -11.90 6.37
CA THR A 287 -1.41 -13.05 6.91
C THR A 287 -2.34 -14.25 7.04
N LYS A 288 -3.55 -14.04 7.57
CA LYS A 288 -4.56 -15.11 7.64
C LYS A 288 -4.93 -15.63 6.24
N GLU A 289 -5.06 -14.74 5.25
CA GLU A 289 -5.36 -15.17 3.87
C GLU A 289 -4.25 -16.06 3.29
N GLN A 290 -3.00 -15.70 3.52
CA GLN A 290 -1.84 -16.48 3.08
C GLN A 290 -1.75 -17.84 3.78
N GLU A 291 -2.03 -17.89 5.09
CA GLU A 291 -2.05 -19.12 5.87
C GLU A 291 -3.15 -20.09 5.41
N GLU A 292 -4.30 -19.55 4.99
CA GLU A 292 -5.43 -20.32 4.48
C GLU A 292 -5.26 -20.73 2.99
N SER A 293 -4.32 -20.11 2.26
CA SER A 293 -4.10 -20.32 0.83
C SER A 293 -3.81 -21.79 0.49
N LYS A 294 -4.54 -22.34 -0.47
CA LYS A 294 -4.38 -23.74 -0.93
C LYS A 294 -4.37 -23.89 -2.44
N PHE A 295 -4.78 -22.87 -3.19
CA PHE A 295 -4.89 -22.93 -4.64
C PHE A 295 -4.04 -21.89 -5.37
N GLU A 296 -3.66 -22.25 -6.59
CA GLU A 296 -3.01 -21.38 -7.57
C GLU A 296 -3.77 -21.43 -8.90
N ILE A 297 -3.80 -20.31 -9.60
CA ILE A 297 -4.27 -20.19 -10.98
C ILE A 297 -3.02 -20.06 -11.85
N GLU A 298 -2.72 -21.10 -12.61
CA GLU A 298 -1.67 -21.08 -13.62
C GLU A 298 -2.26 -20.57 -14.93
N VAL A 299 -1.74 -19.46 -15.43
CA VAL A 299 -2.18 -18.81 -16.67
C VAL A 299 -1.05 -18.86 -17.67
N THR A 300 -1.28 -19.51 -18.80
CA THR A 300 -0.34 -19.56 -19.92
C THR A 300 -0.87 -18.67 -21.03
N THR A 301 -0.07 -17.67 -21.43
CA THR A 301 -0.40 -16.76 -22.52
C THR A 301 0.65 -16.83 -23.61
N THR A 302 0.22 -16.64 -24.85
CA THR A 302 1.10 -16.49 -25.99
C THR A 302 1.05 -15.04 -26.46
N SER A 303 2.14 -14.30 -26.27
CA SER A 303 2.28 -12.96 -26.84
C SER A 303 3.07 -13.02 -28.15
N VAL A 304 2.49 -12.48 -29.22
CA VAL A 304 3.16 -12.36 -30.52
C VAL A 304 3.68 -10.93 -30.65
N SER A 305 4.92 -10.71 -30.21
CA SER A 305 5.60 -9.41 -30.36
C SER A 305 6.61 -9.46 -31.51
N SER A 306 6.63 -8.42 -32.35
CA SER A 306 7.74 -8.18 -33.29
C SER A 306 8.86 -7.34 -32.66
N THR A 307 8.70 -6.88 -31.43
CA THR A 307 9.64 -6.02 -30.70
C THR A 307 10.25 -6.75 -29.50
N PHE A 308 11.57 -6.64 -29.35
CA PHE A 308 12.39 -7.35 -28.36
C PHE A 308 13.20 -6.34 -27.57
N ASP A 309 13.11 -6.42 -26.25
CA ASP A 309 14.01 -5.69 -25.35
C ASP A 309 15.27 -6.53 -25.10
N LEU A 310 16.38 -6.07 -25.64
CA LEU A 310 17.72 -6.66 -25.49
C LEU A 310 18.51 -5.99 -24.35
N GLY A 311 17.91 -5.06 -23.60
CA GLY A 311 18.50 -4.29 -22.51
C GLY A 311 19.48 -3.20 -22.96
N PHE A 312 19.67 -2.19 -22.12
CA PHE A 312 20.48 -1.01 -22.45
C PHE A 312 21.92 -1.33 -22.87
N ASN A 313 22.47 -0.50 -23.77
CA ASN A 313 23.83 -0.57 -24.29
C ASN A 313 24.18 -1.89 -24.99
N VAL A 314 23.36 -2.30 -25.96
CA VAL A 314 23.76 -3.36 -26.90
C VAL A 314 24.95 -2.87 -27.72
N LEU A 315 25.98 -3.71 -27.88
CA LEU A 315 27.15 -3.37 -28.69
C LEU A 315 26.74 -3.31 -30.17
N GLU A 316 27.04 -2.17 -30.81
CA GLU A 316 26.68 -1.94 -32.21
C GLU A 316 27.27 -3.01 -33.13
N GLY A 317 26.40 -3.68 -33.90
CA GLY A 317 26.77 -4.75 -34.83
C GLY A 317 27.05 -6.11 -34.20
N SER A 318 26.84 -6.28 -32.89
CA SER A 318 26.94 -7.59 -32.24
C SER A 318 25.74 -8.49 -32.50
N GLU A 319 24.64 -7.92 -32.99
CA GLU A 319 23.37 -8.63 -33.16
C GLU A 319 23.38 -9.57 -34.37
N LYS A 320 22.89 -10.80 -34.17
CA LYS A 320 22.61 -11.76 -35.23
C LYS A 320 21.17 -12.23 -35.10
N VAL A 321 20.33 -11.83 -36.05
CA VAL A 321 18.89 -12.10 -36.04
C VAL A 321 18.54 -13.14 -37.10
N THR A 322 17.82 -14.19 -36.69
CA THR A 322 17.28 -15.20 -37.61
C THR A 322 15.77 -15.38 -37.38
N LEU A 323 15.03 -15.62 -38.47
CA LEU A 323 13.58 -15.90 -38.49
C LEU A 323 13.34 -17.18 -39.30
N ASN A 324 12.78 -18.22 -38.68
CA ASN A 324 12.57 -19.54 -39.28
C ASN A 324 13.86 -20.12 -39.93
N GLY A 325 15.01 -19.90 -39.28
CA GLY A 325 16.33 -20.28 -39.79
C GLY A 325 16.90 -19.35 -40.88
N ARG A 326 16.14 -18.37 -41.39
CA ARG A 326 16.62 -17.36 -42.35
C ARG A 326 17.25 -16.19 -41.61
N SER A 327 18.49 -15.85 -41.94
CA SER A 327 19.13 -14.64 -41.42
C SER A 327 18.41 -13.38 -41.92
N LEU A 328 18.13 -12.46 -41.01
CA LEU A 328 17.53 -11.16 -41.31
C LEU A 328 18.63 -10.09 -41.46
N ALA A 329 18.40 -9.10 -42.31
CA ALA A 329 19.30 -7.97 -42.50
C ALA A 329 18.83 -6.72 -41.73
N ARG A 330 19.76 -6.07 -41.02
CA ARG A 330 19.51 -4.79 -40.33
C ARG A 330 19.06 -3.71 -41.32
N ASP A 331 18.18 -2.83 -40.86
CA ASP A 331 17.57 -1.70 -41.58
C ASP A 331 16.71 -2.09 -42.79
N ARG A 332 16.55 -3.38 -43.06
CA ARG A 332 15.64 -3.93 -44.09
C ARG A 332 14.58 -4.82 -43.47
N ASP A 333 15.03 -5.84 -42.74
CA ASP A 333 14.19 -6.89 -42.17
C ASP A 333 13.96 -6.72 -40.66
N TYR A 334 14.79 -5.90 -39.99
CA TYR A 334 14.62 -5.46 -38.61
C TYR A 334 15.37 -4.13 -38.37
N THR A 335 15.00 -3.40 -37.33
CA THR A 335 15.69 -2.21 -36.81
C THR A 335 16.10 -2.44 -35.36
N ILE A 336 17.16 -1.80 -34.90
CA ILE A 336 17.62 -1.87 -33.51
C ILE A 336 18.05 -0.50 -33.01
N ASP A 337 17.58 -0.12 -31.82
CA ASP A 337 18.15 0.97 -31.02
C ASP A 337 19.16 0.37 -30.06
N TYR A 338 20.45 0.63 -30.30
CA TYR A 338 21.54 0.09 -29.49
C TYR A 338 21.61 0.67 -28.08
N PHE A 339 21.10 1.87 -27.88
CA PHE A 339 21.13 2.51 -26.57
C PHE A 339 20.05 1.91 -25.67
N SER A 340 18.79 1.89 -26.14
CA SER A 340 17.69 1.29 -25.37
C SER A 340 17.72 -0.23 -25.38
N GLY A 341 18.38 -0.83 -26.38
CA GLY A 341 18.35 -2.27 -26.64
C GLY A 341 17.08 -2.74 -27.33
N THR A 342 16.26 -1.85 -27.86
CA THR A 342 14.99 -2.25 -28.50
C THR A 342 15.23 -2.69 -29.94
N LEU A 343 14.93 -3.96 -30.25
CA LEU A 343 14.99 -4.53 -31.61
C LEU A 343 13.59 -4.82 -32.13
N GLU A 344 13.22 -4.25 -33.28
CA GLU A 344 11.93 -4.47 -33.96
C GLU A 344 12.14 -5.19 -35.30
N ILE A 345 11.48 -6.33 -35.48
CA ILE A 345 11.49 -7.07 -36.76
C ILE A 345 10.39 -6.54 -37.67
N THR A 346 10.77 -5.97 -38.80
CA THR A 346 9.85 -5.37 -39.78
C THR A 346 9.21 -6.39 -40.72
N ALA A 347 9.80 -7.59 -40.84
CA ALA A 347 9.26 -8.68 -41.65
C ALA A 347 7.86 -9.13 -41.15
N PRO A 348 6.79 -9.06 -41.97
CA PRO A 348 5.42 -9.41 -41.54
C PRO A 348 5.28 -10.86 -41.05
N GLU A 349 6.11 -11.75 -41.58
CA GLU A 349 6.21 -13.17 -41.21
C GLU A 349 6.52 -13.36 -39.72
N ALA A 350 7.22 -12.40 -39.08
CA ALA A 350 7.59 -12.46 -37.66
C ALA A 350 6.40 -12.22 -36.70
N ARG A 351 5.23 -11.85 -37.24
CA ARG A 351 3.97 -11.68 -36.49
C ARG A 351 3.06 -12.91 -36.55
N ARG A 352 3.56 -14.03 -37.08
CA ARG A 352 2.83 -15.30 -37.01
C ARG A 352 3.11 -15.99 -35.68
N ALA A 353 2.11 -16.69 -35.15
CA ALA A 353 2.23 -17.44 -33.90
C ALA A 353 3.27 -18.57 -33.97
N ASP A 354 3.51 -19.15 -35.15
CA ASP A 354 4.47 -20.25 -35.37
C ASP A 354 5.88 -19.78 -35.77
N ALA A 355 6.15 -18.47 -35.81
CA ALA A 355 7.45 -17.93 -36.19
C ALA A 355 8.52 -18.23 -35.12
N GLN A 356 9.67 -18.77 -35.53
CA GLN A 356 10.84 -18.96 -34.66
C GLN A 356 11.85 -17.83 -34.87
N VAL A 357 12.14 -17.05 -33.83
CA VAL A 357 13.16 -16.00 -33.88
C VAL A 357 14.25 -16.22 -32.85
N ASN A 358 15.50 -16.19 -33.31
CA ASN A 358 16.68 -16.17 -32.46
C ASN A 358 17.45 -14.87 -32.67
N ILE A 359 17.87 -14.26 -31.56
CA ILE A 359 18.65 -13.00 -31.52
C ILE A 359 19.84 -13.24 -30.60
N ASP A 360 21.03 -13.35 -31.18
CA ASP A 360 22.29 -13.36 -30.43
C ASP A 360 22.83 -11.92 -30.41
N TYR A 361 23.34 -11.43 -29.28
CA TYR A 361 23.90 -10.08 -29.17
C TYR A 361 24.84 -9.95 -27.95
N GLU A 362 25.66 -8.90 -27.94
CA GLU A 362 26.51 -8.55 -26.80
C GLU A 362 26.12 -7.17 -26.23
N ARG A 363 26.39 -6.93 -24.94
CA ARG A 363 26.09 -5.65 -24.28
C ARG A 363 27.26 -5.12 -23.46
N ALA A 364 27.38 -3.79 -23.41
CA ALA A 364 28.31 -3.12 -22.50
C ALA A 364 27.64 -2.90 -21.13
N ALA A 365 28.29 -3.35 -20.05
CA ALA A 365 27.77 -3.13 -18.70
C ALA A 365 27.85 -1.64 -18.33
N LEU A 366 26.72 -1.01 -18.02
CA LEU A 366 26.61 0.45 -17.77
C LEU A 366 27.09 0.85 -16.35
N PHE A 367 27.02 -0.06 -15.39
CA PHE A 367 27.54 0.12 -14.03
C PHE A 367 27.96 -1.24 -13.45
N GLN A 368 29.26 -1.48 -13.30
CA GLN A 368 29.78 -2.54 -12.44
C GLN A 368 30.77 -1.90 -11.47
N LEU A 369 30.38 -1.82 -10.19
CA LEU A 369 31.28 -1.46 -9.09
C LEU A 369 32.39 -2.51 -8.89
N ASP A 370 32.18 -3.71 -9.44
CA ASP A 370 33.14 -4.80 -9.39
C ASP A 370 34.35 -4.54 -10.27
N LYS A 371 35.54 -4.57 -9.67
CA LYS A 371 36.80 -4.52 -10.41
C LYS A 371 37.10 -5.92 -10.95
N LYS A 372 37.12 -6.06 -12.28
CA LYS A 372 37.46 -7.30 -13.00
C LYS A 372 38.85 -7.20 -13.62
N THR A 373 39.64 -8.25 -13.48
CA THR A 373 40.97 -8.37 -14.07
C THR A 373 41.06 -9.70 -14.81
N LEU A 374 41.34 -9.65 -16.10
CA LEU A 374 41.65 -10.82 -16.93
C LEU A 374 43.07 -10.67 -17.45
N LEU A 375 43.95 -11.60 -17.10
CA LEU A 375 45.33 -11.67 -17.55
C LEU A 375 45.55 -13.03 -18.17
N GLY A 376 46.35 -13.11 -19.22
CA GLY A 376 46.68 -14.41 -19.75
C GLY A 376 47.70 -14.35 -20.86
N GLY A 377 48.19 -15.53 -21.20
CA GLY A 377 49.18 -15.72 -22.24
C GLY A 377 48.94 -17.05 -22.95
N ARG A 378 49.20 -17.05 -24.24
CA ARG A 378 49.18 -18.26 -25.06
C ARG A 378 50.56 -18.46 -25.67
N LEU A 379 51.10 -19.66 -25.51
CA LEU A 379 52.29 -20.12 -26.18
C LEU A 379 51.85 -21.10 -27.26
N GLU A 380 52.23 -20.83 -28.51
CA GLU A 380 51.92 -21.69 -29.63
C GLU A 380 53.21 -22.04 -30.37
N TYR A 381 53.48 -23.33 -30.48
CA TYR A 381 54.59 -23.85 -31.25
C TYR A 381 54.07 -24.51 -32.52
N ARG A 382 54.37 -23.89 -33.67
CA ARG A 382 54.00 -24.39 -34.99
C ARG A 382 55.11 -25.23 -35.58
N PHE A 383 54.76 -26.36 -36.18
CA PHE A 383 55.70 -27.22 -36.89
C PHE A 383 55.09 -27.70 -38.21
N GLY A 384 55.78 -27.42 -39.33
CA GLY A 384 55.19 -27.52 -40.65
C GLY A 384 54.18 -26.39 -40.93
N GLU A 385 53.46 -26.46 -42.05
CA GLU A 385 52.56 -25.39 -42.46
C GLU A 385 51.21 -25.42 -41.73
N GLN A 386 50.81 -26.58 -41.20
CA GLN A 386 49.45 -26.83 -40.73
C GLN A 386 49.37 -27.50 -39.35
N ASN A 387 50.49 -27.75 -38.66
CA ASN A 387 50.48 -28.39 -37.33
C ASN A 387 50.91 -27.41 -36.24
N PHE A 388 50.25 -27.48 -35.08
CA PHE A 388 50.65 -26.72 -33.91
C PHE A 388 50.33 -27.47 -32.62
N ILE A 389 51.08 -27.13 -31.57
CA ILE A 389 50.73 -27.39 -30.17
C ILE A 389 50.66 -26.04 -29.46
N GLY A 390 49.55 -25.79 -28.76
CA GLY A 390 49.29 -24.60 -27.98
C GLY A 390 49.15 -24.91 -26.49
N LEU A 391 49.57 -23.95 -25.66
CA LEU A 391 49.37 -23.91 -24.22
C LEU A 391 48.79 -22.54 -23.90
N THR A 392 47.62 -22.49 -23.28
CA THR A 392 47.01 -21.25 -22.80
C THR A 392 46.99 -21.23 -21.29
N GLY A 393 47.25 -20.07 -20.69
CA GLY A 393 47.01 -19.79 -19.28
C GLY A 393 46.24 -18.49 -19.13
N LEU A 394 45.11 -18.53 -18.44
CA LEU A 394 44.20 -17.41 -18.20
C LEU A 394 43.94 -17.28 -16.70
N TYR A 395 44.17 -16.09 -16.15
CA TYR A 395 43.85 -15.70 -14.79
C TYR A 395 42.74 -14.66 -14.80
N TYR A 396 41.63 -14.97 -14.14
CA TYR A 396 40.50 -14.08 -13.96
C TYR A 396 40.29 -13.78 -12.48
N SER A 397 40.11 -12.51 -12.12
CA SER A 397 39.87 -12.06 -10.75
C SER A 397 38.78 -10.98 -10.73
N LYS A 398 37.76 -11.18 -9.90
CA LYS A 398 36.65 -10.25 -9.65
C LYS A 398 36.69 -9.85 -8.17
N SER A 399 36.72 -8.55 -7.88
CA SER A 399 36.67 -8.02 -6.50
C SER A 399 35.58 -6.96 -6.35
N THR A 400 34.96 -6.90 -5.17
CA THR A 400 33.91 -5.93 -4.81
C THR A 400 34.44 -4.87 -3.83
N LEU A 401 33.85 -3.67 -3.86
CA LEU A 401 34.08 -2.59 -2.88
C LEU A 401 33.16 -2.70 -1.66
N ASP A 402 32.12 -3.54 -1.74
CA ASP A 402 31.16 -3.74 -0.68
C ASP A 402 31.81 -4.48 0.50
N GLN A 403 31.51 -4.02 1.72
CA GLN A 403 31.94 -4.68 2.96
C GLN A 403 30.97 -5.80 3.37
N ARG A 404 29.74 -5.82 2.83
CA ARG A 404 28.72 -6.83 3.09
C ARG A 404 28.29 -7.51 1.79
N VAL A 405 29.10 -8.47 1.35
CA VAL A 405 28.91 -9.15 0.07
C VAL A 405 27.69 -10.06 0.10
N ARG A 406 26.68 -9.77 -0.74
CA ARG A 406 25.45 -10.56 -0.86
C ARG A 406 25.63 -11.81 -1.74
N LEU A 407 24.78 -12.81 -1.54
CA LEU A 407 24.72 -14.01 -2.38
C LEU A 407 24.50 -13.63 -3.87
N GLY A 408 25.29 -14.23 -4.77
CA GLY A 408 25.31 -13.93 -6.21
C GLY A 408 26.22 -12.74 -6.61
N GLN A 409 26.74 -11.98 -5.64
CA GLN A 409 27.68 -10.87 -5.86
C GLN A 409 29.11 -11.19 -5.38
N GLU A 410 29.42 -12.47 -5.16
CA GLU A 410 30.68 -12.90 -4.56
C GLU A 410 31.89 -12.53 -5.43
N PRO A 411 33.00 -12.09 -4.82
CA PRO A 411 34.26 -11.93 -5.52
C PRO A 411 34.90 -13.30 -5.75
N LEU A 412 35.35 -13.59 -6.96
CA LEU A 412 35.87 -14.91 -7.34
C LEU A 412 37.19 -14.80 -8.09
N ARG A 413 37.97 -15.89 -8.08
CA ARG A 413 39.23 -16.00 -8.81
C ARG A 413 39.33 -17.33 -9.52
N ASN A 414 39.56 -17.33 -10.82
CA ASN A 414 39.72 -18.54 -11.62
C ASN A 414 41.09 -18.52 -12.31
N PHE A 415 41.78 -19.66 -12.30
CA PHE A 415 42.90 -19.91 -13.19
C PHE A 415 42.53 -21.04 -14.14
N VAL A 416 42.50 -20.76 -15.43
CA VAL A 416 42.22 -21.73 -16.49
C VAL A 416 43.51 -21.97 -17.27
N TRP A 417 43.83 -23.23 -17.54
CA TRP A 417 44.90 -23.56 -18.46
C TRP A 417 44.47 -24.67 -19.40
N ASP A 418 44.96 -24.63 -20.64
CA ASP A 418 44.70 -25.64 -21.67
C ASP A 418 45.97 -26.05 -22.40
N ILE A 419 45.97 -27.27 -22.92
CA ILE A 419 46.91 -27.73 -23.94
C ILE A 419 46.06 -28.19 -25.12
N ASN A 420 46.29 -27.61 -26.29
CA ASN A 420 45.58 -27.98 -27.52
C ASN A 420 46.53 -28.26 -28.68
N THR A 421 46.10 -29.10 -29.60
CA THR A 421 46.87 -29.47 -30.78
C THR A 421 45.97 -29.66 -31.98
N ALA A 422 46.46 -29.26 -33.16
CA ALA A 422 45.87 -29.62 -34.43
C ALA A 422 46.96 -30.17 -35.34
N LEU A 423 46.81 -31.40 -35.79
CA LEU A 423 47.77 -32.12 -36.62
C LEU A 423 47.10 -32.53 -37.93
N HIS A 424 47.66 -32.09 -39.04
CA HIS A 424 47.26 -32.39 -40.41
C HIS A 424 48.31 -33.31 -41.04
N PHE A 425 47.89 -34.52 -41.38
CA PHE A 425 48.69 -35.51 -42.07
C PHE A 425 48.07 -35.81 -43.44
N GLN A 426 48.90 -36.09 -44.44
CA GLN A 426 48.48 -36.60 -45.74
C GLN A 426 48.99 -38.03 -45.94
N PRO A 427 48.39 -39.03 -45.27
CA PRO A 427 48.89 -40.41 -45.32
C PRO A 427 48.57 -41.09 -46.65
N ASN A 428 49.58 -41.24 -47.51
CA ASN A 428 49.41 -41.90 -48.81
C ASN A 428 48.94 -43.36 -48.69
N PHE A 429 49.23 -44.05 -47.59
CA PHE A 429 48.88 -45.47 -47.41
C PHE A 429 47.37 -45.72 -47.48
N LEU A 430 46.54 -44.76 -47.08
CA LEU A 430 45.07 -44.88 -47.17
C LEU A 430 44.63 -44.80 -48.64
N THR A 431 45.12 -43.82 -49.40
CA THR A 431 44.86 -43.73 -50.84
C THR A 431 45.33 -45.01 -51.55
N THR A 432 46.54 -45.50 -51.25
CA THR A 432 47.06 -46.74 -51.86
C THR A 432 46.32 -48.01 -51.41
N LEU A 433 45.76 -48.04 -50.21
CA LEU A 433 44.96 -49.16 -49.71
C LEU A 433 43.62 -49.25 -50.45
N PHE A 434 42.96 -48.10 -50.64
CA PHE A 434 41.68 -48.02 -51.37
C PHE A 434 41.85 -48.27 -52.87
N ASP A 435 42.95 -47.81 -53.47
CA ASP A 435 43.28 -48.02 -54.89
C ASP A 435 43.60 -49.50 -55.23
N LYS A 436 43.86 -50.34 -54.20
CA LYS A 436 44.04 -51.79 -54.35
C LYS A 436 42.73 -52.59 -54.34
N LEU A 437 41.59 -51.96 -54.04
CA LEU A 437 40.30 -52.63 -54.09
C LEU A 437 39.80 -52.66 -55.55
N PRO A 438 39.43 -53.83 -56.10
CA PRO A 438 39.21 -54.02 -57.54
C PRO A 438 37.97 -53.31 -58.12
N ILE A 439 37.32 -52.41 -57.37
CA ILE A 439 36.09 -51.71 -57.74
C ILE A 439 36.24 -50.18 -57.60
N VAL A 440 37.38 -49.67 -57.09
CA VAL A 440 37.60 -48.23 -56.82
C VAL A 440 39.01 -47.83 -57.25
N GLU A 441 39.13 -46.89 -58.18
CA GLU A 441 40.39 -46.20 -58.52
C GLU A 441 40.37 -44.81 -57.88
N THR A 442 41.38 -44.46 -57.07
CA THR A 442 41.40 -43.16 -56.38
C THR A 442 42.80 -42.54 -56.36
N SER A 443 42.91 -41.37 -57.00
CA SER A 443 44.12 -40.54 -57.02
C SER A 443 44.06 -39.34 -56.06
N ALA A 444 42.93 -39.17 -55.36
CA ALA A 444 42.74 -38.09 -54.41
C ALA A 444 43.60 -38.32 -53.15
N GLU A 445 44.30 -37.26 -52.71
CA GLU A 445 45.13 -37.29 -51.52
C GLU A 445 44.29 -37.55 -50.26
N SER A 446 44.69 -38.55 -49.47
CA SER A 446 44.10 -38.78 -48.15
C SER A 446 44.51 -37.68 -47.19
N LYS A 447 43.57 -37.14 -46.42
CA LYS A 447 43.81 -36.14 -45.38
C LYS A 447 43.34 -36.68 -44.03
N LEU A 448 44.22 -36.65 -43.03
CA LEU A 448 43.92 -37.00 -41.65
C LEU A 448 44.15 -35.77 -40.79
N LYS A 449 43.10 -35.29 -40.14
CA LYS A 449 43.16 -34.19 -39.19
C LYS A 449 42.90 -34.73 -37.79
N ILE A 450 43.83 -34.48 -36.87
CA ILE A 450 43.71 -34.84 -35.45
C ILE A 450 43.69 -33.55 -34.65
N GLU A 451 42.58 -33.31 -33.95
CA GLU A 451 42.44 -32.20 -33.00
C GLU A 451 42.23 -32.78 -31.61
N ALA A 452 42.98 -32.27 -30.64
CA ALA A 452 42.83 -32.65 -29.25
C ALA A 452 43.05 -31.43 -28.36
N GLU A 453 42.25 -31.35 -27.30
CA GLU A 453 42.33 -30.29 -26.30
C GLU A 453 42.11 -30.89 -24.91
N TYR A 454 42.94 -30.47 -23.97
CA TYR A 454 42.79 -30.77 -22.56
C TYR A 454 42.86 -29.45 -21.80
N ALA A 455 41.76 -29.09 -21.13
CA ALA A 455 41.66 -27.87 -20.35
C ALA A 455 41.26 -28.17 -18.91
N GLN A 456 41.81 -27.41 -17.97
CA GLN A 456 41.48 -27.49 -16.55
C GLN A 456 41.24 -26.08 -16.00
N VAL A 457 40.25 -25.97 -15.11
CA VAL A 457 40.00 -24.79 -14.29
C VAL A 457 40.32 -25.09 -12.83
N ASN A 458 41.05 -24.18 -12.21
CA ASN A 458 41.28 -24.12 -10.77
C ASN A 458 40.48 -22.93 -10.23
N PRO A 459 39.23 -23.15 -9.80
CA PRO A 459 38.37 -22.07 -9.32
C PRO A 459 38.59 -21.81 -7.83
N ASN A 460 38.49 -20.54 -7.45
CA ASN A 460 38.15 -20.09 -6.11
C ASN A 460 36.84 -19.29 -6.24
N PRO A 461 35.69 -19.89 -5.89
CA PRO A 461 34.37 -19.32 -6.14
C PRO A 461 34.05 -18.14 -5.22
N ASN A 462 34.71 -18.01 -4.06
CA ASN A 462 34.51 -16.88 -3.15
C ASN A 462 35.80 -16.54 -2.39
N THR A 463 36.32 -15.33 -2.63
CA THR A 463 37.55 -14.82 -2.00
C THR A 463 37.29 -13.87 -0.83
N PHE A 464 36.03 -13.60 -0.51
CA PHE A 464 35.66 -12.74 0.61
C PHE A 464 35.66 -13.53 1.92
N ASN A 465 36.37 -13.02 2.94
CA ASN A 465 36.47 -13.65 4.25
C ASN A 465 36.18 -12.62 5.35
N GLU A 466 35.37 -12.99 6.35
CA GLU A 466 35.01 -12.12 7.48
C GLU A 466 35.66 -12.64 8.76
N LYS A 467 36.68 -11.92 9.25
CA LYS A 467 37.47 -12.31 10.42
C LYS A 467 36.64 -12.44 11.70
N LYS A 468 35.55 -11.68 11.83
CA LYS A 468 34.67 -11.72 13.01
C LYS A 468 33.88 -13.03 13.13
N LEU A 469 33.64 -13.71 12.02
CA LEU A 469 32.91 -15.00 11.99
C LEU A 469 33.84 -16.19 12.26
N GLY A 470 35.16 -15.98 12.27
CA GLY A 470 36.14 -17.06 12.38
C GLY A 470 36.17 -18.00 11.18
N ASP A 471 35.41 -17.68 10.13
CA ASP A 471 35.31 -18.44 8.87
C ASP A 471 36.16 -17.77 7.79
N ASN A 472 37.10 -18.54 7.23
CA ASN A 472 38.04 -18.09 6.20
C ASN A 472 37.81 -18.79 4.85
N ASP A 473 36.71 -19.53 4.70
CA ASP A 473 36.40 -20.33 3.51
C ASP A 473 35.28 -19.69 2.65
N GLY A 474 35.33 -18.37 2.44
CA GLY A 474 34.43 -17.67 1.54
C GLY A 474 33.04 -17.44 2.13
N VAL A 475 32.79 -16.25 2.67
CA VAL A 475 31.50 -15.88 3.29
C VAL A 475 30.66 -15.03 2.34
N ALA A 476 29.34 -15.19 2.36
CA ALA A 476 28.39 -14.28 1.73
C ALA A 476 27.18 -14.09 2.65
N TYR A 477 26.59 -12.90 2.61
CA TYR A 477 25.37 -12.56 3.33
C TYR A 477 24.16 -13.01 2.50
N ILE A 478 23.32 -13.86 3.09
CA ILE A 478 21.99 -14.18 2.53
C ILE A 478 21.06 -12.98 2.78
N ASP A 479 21.08 -12.45 4.01
CA ASP A 479 20.47 -11.18 4.39
C ASP A 479 21.31 -10.54 5.51
N ASP A 480 21.45 -9.21 5.48
CA ASP A 480 22.12 -8.40 6.50
C ASP A 480 21.12 -7.70 7.45
N PHE A 481 19.81 -7.86 7.19
CA PHE A 481 18.68 -7.23 7.89
C PHE A 481 18.72 -5.69 7.91
N GLU A 482 19.63 -5.04 7.18
CA GLU A 482 19.77 -3.58 7.21
C GLU A 482 18.61 -2.90 6.48
N GLY A 483 18.14 -3.52 5.39
CA GLY A 483 16.97 -3.08 4.63
C GLY A 483 15.64 -3.56 5.21
N SER A 484 15.64 -4.39 6.25
CA SER A 484 14.42 -5.06 6.73
C SER A 484 13.50 -4.14 7.54
N ARG A 485 14.05 -3.07 8.13
CA ARG A 485 13.28 -2.10 8.92
C ARG A 485 12.46 -1.21 8.01
N ARG A 486 11.14 -1.27 8.16
CA ARG A 486 10.21 -0.30 7.57
C ARG A 486 9.69 0.63 8.65
N PHE A 487 9.50 1.89 8.31
CA PHE A 487 8.85 2.82 9.22
C PHE A 487 8.03 3.87 8.48
N THR A 488 6.95 4.29 9.12
CA THR A 488 6.15 5.45 8.72
C THR A 488 6.27 6.49 9.82
N SER A 489 6.84 7.66 9.52
CA SER A 489 7.04 8.68 10.55
C SER A 489 5.75 9.44 10.84
N LEU A 490 5.41 9.54 12.12
CA LEU A 490 4.31 10.37 12.63
C LEU A 490 4.72 11.84 12.74
N GLY A 491 6.00 12.15 12.53
CA GLY A 491 6.52 13.50 12.44
C GLY A 491 6.57 14.25 13.78
N ILE A 492 7.54 15.15 13.86
CA ILE A 492 7.84 15.92 15.09
C ILE A 492 7.67 17.43 14.87
N GLN A 493 7.19 17.86 13.71
CA GLN A 493 6.91 19.27 13.45
C GLN A 493 5.65 19.67 14.20
N TYR A 494 5.65 20.71 15.02
CA TYR A 494 4.50 21.03 15.86
C TYR A 494 3.24 21.37 15.05
N ARG A 495 3.39 21.94 13.84
CA ARG A 495 2.28 22.39 12.99
C ARG A 495 1.44 21.29 12.34
N ILE A 496 1.95 20.06 12.26
CA ILE A 496 1.17 18.95 11.68
C ILE A 496 0.25 18.29 12.72
N TRP A 497 0.29 18.81 13.95
CA TRP A 497 -0.51 18.37 15.08
C TRP A 497 -1.47 19.47 15.48
N SER A 498 -2.71 19.09 15.76
CA SER A 498 -3.79 19.94 16.25
C SER A 498 -4.09 19.59 17.70
N MET A 499 -4.89 20.43 18.35
CA MET A 499 -5.39 20.15 19.69
C MET A 499 -6.22 18.85 19.68
N ALA A 500 -6.12 18.04 20.73
CA ALA A 500 -6.84 16.77 20.78
C ALA A 500 -8.25 16.91 21.37
N SER A 501 -9.19 16.08 20.87
CA SER A 501 -10.46 15.83 21.55
C SER A 501 -10.25 15.09 22.87
N VAL A 502 -11.25 15.20 23.76
CA VAL A 502 -11.26 14.52 25.07
C VAL A 502 -11.10 13.00 24.89
N PRO A 503 -10.13 12.34 25.57
CA PRO A 503 -10.00 10.89 25.49
C PRO A 503 -11.21 10.16 26.09
N ALA A 504 -11.89 9.35 25.29
CA ALA A 504 -13.14 8.68 25.69
C ALA A 504 -12.99 7.73 26.90
N HIS A 505 -11.78 7.23 27.17
CA HIS A 505 -11.48 6.34 28.29
C HIS A 505 -10.83 7.02 29.49
N PHE A 506 -10.70 8.36 29.46
CA PHE A 506 -10.07 9.15 30.51
C PHE A 506 -10.66 8.89 31.91
N HIS A 507 -11.92 8.39 32.00
CA HIS A 507 -12.49 7.91 33.27
C HIS A 507 -13.20 6.54 33.20
N ARG A 508 -12.44 5.46 33.00
CA ARG A 508 -12.92 4.12 33.40
C ARG A 508 -13.11 3.91 34.92
N LEU A 509 -13.12 4.95 35.76
CA LEU A 509 -13.03 4.79 37.23
C LEU A 509 -14.19 5.32 38.09
N SER A 510 -15.30 5.87 37.57
CA SER A 510 -16.41 6.25 38.50
C SER A 510 -17.84 6.41 37.97
N ASP A 511 -18.15 6.38 36.66
CA ASP A 511 -19.56 6.42 36.21
C ASP A 511 -20.08 5.06 35.69
N PRO A 512 -20.85 4.31 36.49
CA PRO A 512 -21.46 3.06 36.05
C PRO A 512 -22.59 3.22 35.01
N ARG A 513 -22.97 4.46 34.63
CA ARG A 513 -24.03 4.74 33.65
C ARG A 513 -23.54 4.76 32.21
N ILE A 514 -22.23 4.90 31.97
CA ILE A 514 -21.65 4.91 30.62
C ILE A 514 -20.86 3.64 30.42
N SER A 515 -21.54 2.60 29.91
CA SER A 515 -20.93 1.35 29.50
C SER A 515 -20.74 1.37 27.98
N TYR A 516 -19.51 1.64 27.51
CA TYR A 516 -19.13 1.31 26.14
C TYR A 516 -18.79 -0.18 26.07
N GLY A 517 -19.83 -1.02 26.17
CA GLY A 517 -19.74 -2.42 25.77
C GLY A 517 -19.69 -2.52 24.23
N PRO A 518 -19.11 -3.59 23.66
CA PRO A 518 -19.21 -3.84 22.23
C PRO A 518 -20.69 -3.89 21.82
N GLY A 519 -21.12 -2.94 20.98
CA GLY A 519 -22.50 -2.83 20.48
C GLY A 519 -23.43 -1.86 21.24
N ALA A 520 -22.94 -1.06 22.19
CA ALA A 520 -23.77 -0.02 22.82
C ALA A 520 -23.90 1.23 21.93
N THR A 521 -24.98 1.33 21.14
CA THR A 521 -25.42 2.60 20.56
C THR A 521 -26.06 3.45 21.68
N SER A 522 -25.43 4.55 22.09
CA SER A 522 -26.08 5.47 23.02
C SER A 522 -27.32 6.07 22.34
N PRO A 523 -28.54 5.88 22.87
CA PRO A 523 -29.74 6.51 22.32
C PRO A 523 -29.90 7.97 22.76
N ASN A 524 -28.95 8.51 23.55
CA ASN A 524 -29.07 9.86 24.10
C ASN A 524 -27.76 10.65 23.92
N PRO A 525 -27.69 11.52 22.91
CA PRO A 525 -26.58 12.46 22.71
C PRO A 525 -26.30 13.31 23.96
N ILE A 526 -27.34 13.61 24.75
CA ILE A 526 -27.28 14.51 25.91
C ILE A 526 -26.33 13.97 27.02
N ALA A 527 -26.29 12.66 27.26
CA ALA A 527 -25.45 12.08 28.33
C ALA A 527 -23.96 11.99 27.97
N VAL A 528 -23.64 11.83 26.68
CA VAL A 528 -22.26 11.88 26.17
C VAL A 528 -21.77 13.32 26.11
N ARG A 529 -22.64 14.24 25.68
CA ARG A 529 -22.34 15.68 25.59
C ARG A 529 -21.97 16.29 26.94
N ASP A 530 -22.82 16.14 27.95
CA ASP A 530 -22.56 16.71 29.28
C ASP A 530 -21.27 16.17 29.91
N TYR A 531 -20.92 14.91 29.59
CA TYR A 531 -19.66 14.28 30.00
C TYR A 531 -18.44 14.88 29.29
N VAL A 532 -18.47 15.00 27.96
CA VAL A 532 -17.36 15.59 27.18
C VAL A 532 -17.07 17.01 27.65
N LEU A 533 -18.12 17.80 27.89
CA LEU A 533 -18.03 19.16 28.44
C LEU A 533 -17.33 19.19 29.81
N GLU A 534 -17.74 18.35 30.75
CA GLU A 534 -17.13 18.30 32.08
C GLU A 534 -15.63 17.99 32.01
N LYS A 535 -15.23 17.10 31.10
CA LYS A 535 -13.84 16.65 30.97
C LYS A 535 -12.98 17.62 30.19
N ASP A 536 -13.56 18.33 29.24
CA ASP A 536 -12.88 19.41 28.56
C ASP A 536 -12.46 20.53 29.53
N LEU A 537 -13.31 20.84 30.51
CA LEU A 537 -13.01 21.80 31.58
C LEU A 537 -11.84 21.37 32.51
N GLN A 538 -11.40 20.12 32.44
CA GLN A 538 -10.26 19.60 33.21
C GLN A 538 -8.94 19.61 32.41
N ARG A 539 -8.95 20.14 31.18
CA ARG A 539 -7.76 20.28 30.34
C ARG A 539 -6.77 21.26 30.97
N MET A 540 -5.50 20.87 31.05
CA MET A 540 -4.41 21.72 31.55
C MET A 540 -4.06 22.81 30.55
N VAL A 541 -3.46 23.90 31.04
CA VAL A 541 -2.81 24.89 30.17
C VAL A 541 -1.66 24.19 29.44
N PHE A 542 -1.71 24.19 28.11
CA PHE A 542 -0.88 23.32 27.29
C PHE A 542 -0.42 24.02 26.02
N ASN A 543 0.84 23.80 25.64
CA ASN A 543 1.39 24.27 24.36
C ASN A 543 2.44 23.28 23.83
N TRP A 544 2.53 23.15 22.51
CA TRP A 544 3.46 22.26 21.83
C TRP A 544 4.25 22.99 20.74
N PHE A 545 5.56 22.76 20.67
CA PHE A 545 6.43 23.53 19.78
C PHE A 545 7.72 22.80 19.45
N ASN A 546 8.38 23.25 18.37
CA ASN A 546 9.78 22.96 18.12
C ASN A 546 10.63 24.14 18.61
N PRO A 547 11.62 23.92 19.51
CA PRO A 547 12.57 24.96 19.88
C PRO A 547 13.35 25.47 18.65
N PHE A 548 13.73 26.75 18.62
CA PHE A 548 14.56 27.30 17.54
C PHE A 548 15.94 26.65 17.48
N ASP A 549 16.54 26.40 18.65
CA ASP A 549 17.80 25.69 18.76
C ASP A 549 17.56 24.18 18.67
N GLN A 550 18.02 23.59 17.56
CA GLN A 550 18.00 22.15 17.39
C GLN A 550 18.98 21.46 18.35
N ILE A 551 18.68 20.22 18.72
CA ILE A 551 19.52 19.45 19.64
C ILE A 551 20.59 18.73 18.82
N ARG A 552 21.86 18.78 19.26
CA ARG A 552 22.93 17.99 18.62
C ARG A 552 22.53 16.52 18.60
N THR A 553 22.59 15.88 17.42
CA THR A 553 22.14 14.49 17.24
C THR A 553 22.85 13.52 18.19
N GLN A 554 24.15 13.74 18.42
CA GLN A 554 24.96 12.96 19.37
C GLN A 554 24.64 13.20 20.84
N SER A 555 23.85 14.23 21.18
CA SER A 555 23.30 14.41 22.54
C SER A 555 22.04 13.56 22.77
N ILE A 556 21.49 12.96 21.71
CA ILE A 556 20.38 12.02 21.75
C ILE A 556 20.92 10.60 21.54
N TRP A 557 21.74 10.39 20.50
CA TRP A 557 22.37 9.12 20.14
C TRP A 557 23.90 9.28 20.03
N PRO A 558 24.65 9.11 21.12
CA PRO A 558 26.11 9.30 21.12
C PRO A 558 26.86 8.45 20.09
N ASP A 559 26.43 7.20 19.88
CA ASP A 559 27.03 6.24 18.95
C ASP A 559 26.71 6.51 17.47
N ARG A 560 25.87 7.51 17.16
CA ARG A 560 25.47 7.79 15.79
C ARG A 560 26.55 8.59 15.07
N ASP A 561 27.07 8.01 13.99
CA ASP A 561 27.96 8.70 13.08
C ASP A 561 27.23 9.85 12.36
N VAL A 562 27.75 11.07 12.54
CA VAL A 562 27.22 12.28 11.90
C VAL A 562 28.28 12.93 11.03
N THR A 563 27.88 13.34 9.84
CA THR A 563 28.70 14.10 8.90
C THR A 563 27.96 15.38 8.52
N ALA A 564 28.63 16.29 7.80
CA ALA A 564 27.95 17.46 7.25
C ALA A 564 26.80 17.09 6.30
N SER A 565 26.83 15.90 5.69
CA SER A 565 25.79 15.41 4.78
C SER A 565 24.64 14.67 5.48
N SER A 566 24.87 14.02 6.63
CA SER A 566 23.82 13.34 7.39
C SER A 566 23.11 14.22 8.42
N GLY A 567 23.61 15.45 8.64
CA GLY A 567 23.07 16.40 9.61
C GLY A 567 23.65 16.18 11.01
N THR A 568 24.05 17.25 11.68
CA THR A 568 24.65 17.21 13.03
C THR A 568 23.66 17.55 14.15
N THR A 569 22.46 17.98 13.77
CA THR A 569 21.39 18.43 14.67
C THR A 569 20.06 17.78 14.32
N THR A 570 19.21 17.63 15.33
CA THR A 570 17.92 16.97 15.30
C THR A 570 16.86 17.92 15.86
N ASN A 571 15.77 18.09 15.11
CA ASN A 571 14.57 18.77 15.63
C ASN A 571 13.94 17.95 16.75
N VAL A 572 13.31 18.59 17.73
CA VAL A 572 12.53 17.90 18.76
C VAL A 572 11.19 18.61 18.97
N MET A 573 10.13 17.85 19.15
CA MET A 573 8.84 18.37 19.58
C MET A 573 8.83 18.45 21.10
N THR A 574 8.41 19.58 21.67
CA THR A 574 8.23 19.74 23.11
C THR A 574 6.75 19.89 23.39
N LEU A 575 6.19 19.00 24.22
CA LEU A 575 4.85 19.15 24.79
C LEU A 575 5.02 19.72 26.19
N ARG A 576 4.40 20.86 26.47
CA ARG A 576 4.57 21.59 27.73
C ARG A 576 3.21 21.86 28.35
N TRP A 577 3.10 21.64 29.65
CA TRP A 577 1.85 21.84 30.38
C TRP A 577 2.07 22.55 31.71
N ARG A 578 0.98 23.12 32.23
CA ARG A 578 0.86 23.68 33.57
C ARG A 578 -0.48 23.26 34.16
N ASN A 579 -0.45 22.63 35.33
CA ASN A 579 -1.65 22.23 36.06
C ASN A 579 -1.99 23.28 37.14
N ASP A 580 -2.97 24.14 36.85
CA ASP A 580 -3.42 25.24 37.72
C ASP A 580 -4.55 24.83 38.67
N GLY A 581 -4.40 23.68 39.34
CA GLY A 581 -5.31 23.26 40.41
C GLY A 581 -6.35 22.22 40.03
N VAL A 582 -6.24 21.61 38.84
CA VAL A 582 -7.01 20.41 38.48
C VAL A 582 -6.41 19.22 39.24
N SER A 583 -7.24 18.36 39.85
CA SER A 583 -6.75 17.17 40.56
C SER A 583 -5.90 16.29 39.64
N GLN A 584 -4.83 15.69 40.19
CA GLN A 584 -3.85 14.89 39.45
C GLN A 584 -4.49 13.83 38.54
N ASP A 585 -5.48 13.10 39.06
CA ASP A 585 -6.19 12.02 38.35
C ASP A 585 -7.20 12.54 37.29
N SER A 586 -7.41 13.85 37.21
CA SER A 586 -8.38 14.49 36.32
C SER A 586 -7.74 15.49 35.36
N ALA A 587 -6.47 15.86 35.58
CA ALA A 587 -5.74 16.75 34.70
C ALA A 587 -5.29 16.00 33.44
N TRP A 588 -5.57 16.57 32.27
CA TRP A 588 -5.09 16.03 31.00
C TRP A 588 -4.73 17.12 30.00
N ALA A 589 -3.90 16.80 29.00
CA ALA A 589 -3.72 17.62 27.80
C ALA A 589 -3.16 16.78 26.67
N GLY A 590 -3.46 17.10 25.41
CA GLY A 590 -2.98 16.32 24.29
C GLY A 590 -3.09 17.00 22.94
N ILE A 591 -2.45 16.38 21.96
CA ILE A 591 -2.48 16.73 20.55
C ILE A 591 -2.85 15.51 19.72
N MET A 592 -3.43 15.74 18.55
CA MET A 592 -3.72 14.69 17.60
C MET A 592 -3.40 15.14 16.18
N ARG A 593 -3.29 14.18 15.27
CA ARG A 593 -3.16 14.45 13.84
C ARG A 593 -3.90 13.40 13.04
N SER A 594 -4.32 13.78 11.84
CA SER A 594 -4.74 12.82 10.85
C SER A 594 -3.53 12.07 10.26
N THR A 595 -3.75 10.79 10.04
CA THR A 595 -2.90 9.84 9.32
C THR A 595 -3.70 9.11 8.24
N ALA A 596 -4.88 9.61 7.85
CA ALA A 596 -5.73 9.01 6.82
C ALA A 596 -5.04 8.85 5.45
N SER A 597 -4.00 9.64 5.20
CA SER A 597 -3.15 9.59 4.00
C SER A 597 -1.93 8.66 4.12
N PHE A 598 -1.72 8.03 5.29
CA PHE A 598 -0.59 7.12 5.50
C PHE A 598 -0.83 5.80 4.77
N PRO A 599 0.24 5.09 4.38
CA PRO A 599 0.11 3.78 3.74
C PRO A 599 -0.46 2.74 4.70
N ASP A 600 -0.80 1.58 4.14
CA ASP A 600 -1.20 0.37 4.87
C ASP A 600 -0.25 0.07 6.05
N GLN A 601 -0.81 -0.12 7.25
CA GLN A 601 -0.06 -0.41 8.49
C GLN A 601 -0.21 -1.85 9.00
N GLN A 602 -0.72 -2.81 8.23
CA GLN A 602 -0.86 -4.21 8.66
C GLN A 602 0.48 -4.86 9.05
N LYS A 603 1.57 -4.42 8.40
CA LYS A 603 2.94 -4.87 8.68
C LYS A 603 3.62 -4.12 9.83
N THR A 604 2.96 -3.13 10.43
CA THR A 604 3.48 -2.42 11.60
C THR A 604 3.49 -3.35 12.81
N LYS A 605 4.62 -3.38 13.50
CA LYS A 605 4.83 -4.21 14.69
C LYS A 605 4.90 -3.35 15.95
N PHE A 606 5.49 -2.17 15.85
CA PHE A 606 5.74 -1.29 16.98
C PHE A 606 5.36 0.17 16.70
N ILE A 607 4.99 0.87 17.75
CA ILE A 607 5.07 2.32 17.84
C ILE A 607 6.37 2.66 18.57
N GLU A 608 7.26 3.41 17.94
CA GLU A 608 8.55 3.82 18.53
C GLU A 608 8.59 5.32 18.79
N LEU A 609 9.02 5.71 19.99
CA LEU A 609 9.25 7.11 20.36
C LEU A 609 10.55 7.27 21.13
N TRP A 610 11.37 8.24 20.73
CA TRP A 610 12.49 8.71 21.54
C TRP A 610 12.07 9.90 22.39
N VAL A 611 12.06 9.71 23.70
CA VAL A 611 11.41 10.61 24.66
C VAL A 611 12.40 11.05 25.74
N LYS A 612 12.32 12.32 26.15
CA LYS A 612 13.01 12.87 27.31
C LYS A 612 12.01 13.59 28.22
N GLY A 613 11.82 13.05 29.42
CA GLY A 613 10.88 13.50 30.45
C GLY A 613 10.95 12.57 31.66
N GLU A 614 10.49 13.06 32.82
CA GLU A 614 10.60 12.34 34.10
C GLU A 614 9.29 12.26 34.89
N LYS A 615 8.22 12.95 34.48
CA LYS A 615 6.96 13.01 35.24
C LYS A 615 5.74 12.93 34.34
N GLY A 616 4.70 12.26 34.83
CA GLY A 616 3.43 12.07 34.13
C GLY A 616 3.37 10.76 33.37
N GLN A 617 2.13 10.40 33.02
CA GLN A 617 1.84 9.27 32.14
C GLN A 617 1.59 9.80 30.73
N VAL A 618 2.27 9.20 29.75
CA VAL A 618 2.04 9.47 28.32
C VAL A 618 1.13 8.38 27.79
N ASN A 619 0.11 8.80 27.07
CA ASN A 619 -0.87 7.96 26.41
C ASN A 619 -0.83 8.22 24.92
N ILE A 620 -0.98 7.16 24.13
CA ILE A 620 -1.04 7.20 22.67
C ILE A 620 -2.29 6.44 22.25
N ASP A 621 -3.14 7.10 21.49
CA ASP A 621 -4.30 6.49 20.87
C ASP A 621 -4.08 6.39 19.36
N ILE A 622 -4.37 5.23 18.76
CA ILE A 622 -4.31 5.01 17.31
C ILE A 622 -5.61 4.36 16.83
N GLY A 623 -6.15 4.86 15.72
CA GLY A 623 -7.37 4.34 15.12
C GLY A 623 -8.16 5.48 14.52
N GLN A 624 -9.47 5.53 14.78
CA GLN A 624 -10.32 6.67 14.49
C GLN A 624 -10.61 7.38 15.81
N VAL A 625 -10.16 8.62 15.93
CA VAL A 625 -10.32 9.46 17.12
C VAL A 625 -11.20 10.63 16.73
N SER A 626 -12.13 11.02 17.61
CA SER A 626 -12.99 12.16 17.37
C SER A 626 -12.15 13.41 17.06
N GLU A 627 -12.52 14.11 16.02
CA GLU A 627 -11.90 15.35 15.59
C GLU A 627 -12.52 16.57 16.26
N ASP A 628 -13.76 16.44 16.72
CA ASP A 628 -14.49 17.40 17.56
C ASP A 628 -13.75 17.59 18.89
N TYR A 629 -12.89 18.61 18.94
CA TYR A 629 -12.10 18.97 20.11
C TYR A 629 -12.56 20.27 20.75
N TRP A 630 -13.30 21.09 20.00
CA TRP A 630 -13.85 22.37 20.38
C TRP A 630 -15.28 22.22 20.87
N VAL A 631 -15.41 21.85 22.15
CA VAL A 631 -16.72 21.57 22.75
C VAL A 631 -17.11 22.62 23.79
N ARG A 632 -16.45 23.79 23.90
CA ARG A 632 -16.59 24.67 25.09
C ARG A 632 -18.01 25.20 25.33
N GLY A 633 -18.63 24.74 26.42
CA GLY A 633 -20.02 25.05 26.79
C GLY A 633 -20.23 26.19 27.81
N ARG A 634 -19.27 27.09 28.06
CA ARG A 634 -19.53 28.26 28.94
C ARG A 634 -18.50 29.38 28.81
N PHE A 635 -18.87 30.47 28.14
CA PHE A 635 -18.12 31.72 28.23
C PHE A 635 -18.58 32.54 29.44
N PRO A 636 -17.67 33.19 30.20
CA PRO A 636 -18.05 34.23 31.14
C PRO A 636 -18.52 35.48 30.37
N ASP A 637 -19.82 35.64 30.21
CA ASP A 637 -20.40 36.93 29.80
C ASP A 637 -20.29 37.94 30.95
N PRO A 638 -19.80 39.18 30.72
CA PRO A 638 -19.84 40.25 31.72
C PRO A 638 -21.25 40.57 32.27
N ASN A 639 -22.33 40.16 31.61
CA ASN A 639 -23.71 40.30 32.09
C ASN A 639 -24.29 39.04 32.74
N ASN A 640 -23.48 37.99 32.92
CA ASN A 640 -23.86 36.75 33.59
C ASN A 640 -24.94 35.92 32.86
N GLU A 641 -25.13 36.12 31.55
CA GLU A 641 -25.91 35.21 30.72
C GLU A 641 -24.96 34.17 30.11
N SER A 642 -24.99 32.93 30.63
CA SER A 642 -24.19 31.83 30.08
C SER A 642 -24.70 31.50 28.67
N ILE A 643 -24.06 32.00 27.62
CA ILE A 643 -24.40 31.61 26.25
C ILE A 643 -23.80 30.22 26.02
N LEU A 644 -24.68 29.24 25.78
CA LEU A 644 -24.31 27.93 25.25
C LEU A 644 -24.05 28.12 23.75
N ILE A 645 -22.80 28.02 23.32
CA ILE A 645 -22.50 27.80 21.90
C ILE A 645 -22.56 26.28 21.70
N GLU A 646 -23.61 25.80 21.05
CA GLU A 646 -23.78 24.38 20.76
C GLU A 646 -22.93 24.00 19.53
N SER A 647 -21.67 23.57 19.74
CA SER A 647 -20.75 23.13 18.67
C SER A 647 -20.64 21.61 18.47
N TYR A 648 -21.20 20.80 19.37
CA TYR A 648 -21.03 19.34 19.34
C TYR A 648 -21.46 18.74 17.99
N ALA A 649 -20.55 17.99 17.36
CA ALA A 649 -20.71 17.37 16.04
C ALA A 649 -20.97 18.35 14.87
N ASN A 650 -20.72 19.66 15.07
CA ASN A 650 -20.68 20.64 13.99
C ASN A 650 -19.23 20.86 13.60
N LEU A 651 -18.96 20.96 12.30
CA LEU A 651 -17.63 21.30 11.83
C LEU A 651 -17.28 22.74 12.23
N ASN A 652 -16.36 22.91 13.19
CA ASN A 652 -15.78 24.21 13.46
C ASN A 652 -14.60 24.46 12.53
N THR A 653 -14.69 25.52 11.74
CA THR A 653 -13.66 25.93 10.79
C THR A 653 -13.71 27.43 10.53
N GLU A 654 -12.54 27.99 10.26
CA GLU A 654 -12.37 29.34 9.75
C GLU A 654 -12.78 29.49 8.28
N ASP A 655 -12.83 28.39 7.51
CA ASP A 655 -13.14 28.39 6.08
C ASP A 655 -14.65 28.58 5.82
N ARG A 656 -15.13 29.83 5.89
CA ARG A 656 -16.56 30.15 5.81
C ARG A 656 -17.11 30.01 4.40
N ASN A 657 -16.27 30.24 3.39
CA ASN A 657 -16.65 30.14 1.99
C ASN A 657 -16.31 28.76 1.38
N ASN A 658 -15.68 27.88 2.15
CA ASN A 658 -15.34 26.50 1.79
C ASN A 658 -14.37 26.40 0.60
N ASN A 659 -13.43 27.35 0.48
CA ASN A 659 -12.46 27.45 -0.61
C ASN A 659 -11.06 26.90 -0.24
N GLY A 660 -10.85 26.51 1.03
CA GLY A 660 -9.61 25.95 1.54
C GLY A 660 -8.48 26.94 1.76
N LEU A 661 -8.74 28.23 1.63
CA LEU A 661 -7.80 29.32 1.74
C LEU A 661 -8.31 30.33 2.74
N LEU A 662 -7.39 30.89 3.52
CA LEU A 662 -7.73 31.89 4.51
C LEU A 662 -7.93 33.26 3.86
N ASP A 663 -9.14 33.81 3.93
CA ASP A 663 -9.42 35.18 3.51
C ASP A 663 -9.01 36.20 4.58
N LEU A 664 -8.12 37.14 4.23
CA LEU A 664 -7.59 38.16 5.14
C LEU A 664 -8.12 39.58 4.85
N ASP A 665 -9.09 39.71 3.95
CA ASP A 665 -9.70 40.99 3.61
C ASP A 665 -10.75 41.39 4.67
N ASP A 666 -10.77 42.66 5.09
CA ASP A 666 -11.61 43.18 6.18
C ASP A 666 -13.12 42.83 6.08
N ALA A 667 -13.63 42.57 4.86
CA ALA A 667 -15.04 42.23 4.64
C ALA A 667 -15.36 40.73 4.87
N ASN A 668 -14.36 39.85 4.71
CA ASN A 668 -14.47 38.39 4.78
C ASN A 668 -13.31 37.82 5.63
N PHE A 669 -12.90 38.52 6.69
CA PHE A 669 -11.75 38.09 7.48
C PHE A 669 -12.07 36.76 8.19
N GLU A 670 -11.26 35.73 7.91
CA GLU A 670 -11.47 34.34 8.36
C GLU A 670 -10.51 33.90 9.46
N ASP A 671 -9.39 34.61 9.68
CA ASP A 671 -8.38 34.32 10.73
C ASP A 671 -8.86 34.74 12.12
N THR A 672 -10.05 34.25 12.48
CA THR A 672 -10.84 34.63 13.66
C THR A 672 -10.74 33.63 14.79
N GLY A 673 -9.93 32.57 14.65
CA GLY A 673 -9.99 31.40 15.50
C GLY A 673 -11.13 30.46 15.14
N ILE A 674 -11.03 29.22 15.63
CA ILE A 674 -12.02 28.15 15.41
C ILE A 674 -13.37 28.43 16.10
N ASP A 675 -13.41 29.40 17.02
CA ASP A 675 -14.64 29.88 17.63
C ASP A 675 -15.43 30.86 16.74
N GLY A 676 -14.80 31.38 15.68
CA GLY A 676 -15.36 32.33 14.72
C GLY A 676 -15.47 33.78 15.24
N VAL A 677 -14.88 34.11 16.39
CA VAL A 677 -15.06 35.39 17.08
C VAL A 677 -13.72 36.11 17.21
N ARG A 678 -13.51 37.11 16.36
CA ARG A 678 -12.33 37.97 16.46
C ARG A 678 -12.34 38.83 17.72
N GLY A 679 -11.30 38.71 18.54
CA GLY A 679 -11.25 39.37 19.82
C GLY A 679 -9.85 39.76 20.27
N SER A 680 -9.73 39.99 21.56
CA SER A 680 -8.44 40.13 22.24
C SER A 680 -8.76 39.80 23.67
N ASP A 681 -8.00 38.88 24.27
CA ASP A 681 -8.35 38.33 25.58
C ASP A 681 -8.47 39.36 26.72
N ASN A 682 -7.95 40.58 26.52
CA ASN A 682 -8.08 41.69 27.46
C ASN A 682 -9.39 42.48 27.32
N SER A 683 -10.14 42.22 26.26
CA SER A 683 -11.43 42.79 25.94
C SER A 683 -12.47 41.71 26.25
N ASN A 684 -13.46 42.00 27.11
CA ASN A 684 -14.58 41.08 27.33
C ASN A 684 -15.49 41.09 26.08
N VAL A 685 -15.02 40.50 24.98
CA VAL A 685 -15.81 40.29 23.76
C VAL A 685 -16.74 39.10 24.02
N PRO A 686 -18.06 39.24 23.85
CA PRO A 686 -18.97 38.11 24.00
C PRO A 686 -18.62 36.99 23.02
N ASN A 687 -18.56 35.74 23.51
CA ASN A 687 -18.28 34.52 22.74
C ASN A 687 -16.82 34.33 22.26
N ASP A 688 -15.91 35.22 22.65
CA ASP A 688 -14.46 35.13 22.37
C ASP A 688 -13.78 34.10 23.29
N ALA A 689 -13.07 33.16 22.66
CA ALA A 689 -12.19 32.21 23.29
C ALA A 689 -10.88 32.84 23.73
N GLY A 690 -10.88 33.51 24.89
CA GLY A 690 -9.73 34.25 25.44
C GLY A 690 -8.38 33.52 25.71
N ASP A 691 -8.13 32.36 25.09
CA ASP A 691 -6.89 31.59 25.07
C ASP A 691 -6.46 31.17 23.62
N ASP A 692 -7.16 31.61 22.57
CA ASP A 692 -6.91 31.20 21.17
C ASP A 692 -6.10 32.21 20.34
N ASP A 693 -5.84 33.41 20.88
CA ASP A 693 -4.90 34.42 20.38
C ASP A 693 -3.53 33.80 20.02
N TRP A 694 -3.07 33.94 18.78
CA TRP A 694 -1.70 33.59 18.39
C TRP A 694 -0.68 34.65 18.81
N ALA A 695 0.49 34.19 19.27
CA ALA A 695 1.63 35.07 19.53
C ALA A 695 2.91 34.59 18.84
N ASP A 696 3.64 35.52 18.24
CA ASP A 696 4.93 35.24 17.62
C ASP A 696 5.89 34.57 18.62
N PRO A 697 6.35 33.34 18.32
CA PRO A 697 7.20 32.58 19.23
C PRO A 697 8.52 33.29 19.57
N ARG A 698 8.99 34.25 18.75
CA ARG A 698 10.18 35.07 19.05
C ARG A 698 9.97 35.98 20.26
N ASN A 699 8.74 36.39 20.53
CA ASN A 699 8.38 37.29 21.62
C ASN A 699 8.04 36.52 22.91
N THR A 700 7.74 35.23 22.81
CA THR A 700 7.30 34.40 23.95
C THR A 700 8.34 33.36 24.38
N GLN A 701 9.56 33.38 23.82
CA GLN A 701 10.68 32.53 24.27
C GLN A 701 11.07 32.81 25.73
N PRO A 702 11.57 31.78 26.47
CA PRO A 702 11.73 30.38 26.05
C PRO A 702 10.44 29.56 26.22
N GLN A 703 9.32 30.21 26.51
CA GLN A 703 8.09 29.57 26.93
C GLN A 703 7.18 29.19 25.75
N PHE A 704 7.28 29.89 24.62
CA PHE A 704 6.45 29.67 23.43
C PHE A 704 4.95 29.67 23.78
N LEU A 705 4.55 30.57 24.69
CA LEU A 705 3.13 30.80 25.00
C LEU A 705 2.41 31.22 23.72
N ARG A 706 1.17 30.74 23.55
CA ARG A 706 0.29 31.12 22.43
C ARG A 706 0.81 30.82 21.02
N ILE A 707 1.86 30.00 20.89
CA ILE A 707 2.36 29.55 19.57
C ILE A 707 1.33 28.71 18.80
N ASN A 708 0.40 28.08 19.54
CA ASN A 708 -0.65 27.20 19.01
C ASN A 708 -2.03 27.90 18.95
N GLY A 709 -2.07 29.22 19.10
CA GLY A 709 -3.30 29.99 18.91
C GLY A 709 -3.78 29.92 17.47
N THR A 710 -5.09 29.95 17.30
CA THR A 710 -5.79 29.92 16.01
C THR A 710 -6.09 31.33 15.52
N GLU A 711 -6.41 32.30 16.39
CA GLU A 711 -6.69 33.67 15.95
C GLU A 711 -5.41 34.44 15.56
N ASN A 712 -5.45 35.15 14.43
CA ASN A 712 -4.36 35.96 13.88
C ASN A 712 -3.07 35.16 13.64
N ASN A 713 -3.19 33.86 13.39
CA ASN A 713 -2.03 33.00 13.22
C ASN A 713 -1.49 33.02 11.79
N SER A 714 -2.14 33.74 10.86
CA SER A 714 -1.77 33.82 9.44
C SER A 714 -0.37 34.39 9.17
N ASP A 715 0.12 35.24 10.08
CA ASP A 715 1.48 35.79 10.05
C ASP A 715 2.56 34.73 10.35
N ALA A 716 2.17 33.59 10.92
CA ALA A 716 3.06 32.51 11.22
C ALA A 716 3.42 31.78 9.91
N LYS A 717 4.73 31.63 9.59
CA LYS A 717 5.18 30.94 8.37
C LYS A 717 4.46 29.58 8.21
N GLY A 718 3.70 29.44 7.13
CA GLY A 718 2.97 28.21 6.77
C GLY A 718 1.48 28.19 7.15
N ALA A 719 0.98 29.17 7.93
CA ALA A 719 -0.42 29.28 8.34
C ALA A 719 -1.24 30.10 7.32
N ARG A 720 -1.27 29.66 6.06
CA ARG A 720 -2.14 30.29 5.03
C ARG A 720 -3.41 29.49 4.77
N PHE A 721 -3.65 28.49 5.61
CA PHE A 721 -4.78 27.60 5.53
C PHE A 721 -5.67 27.87 6.74
N PRO A 722 -6.99 27.86 6.57
CA PRO A 722 -7.93 28.00 7.68
C PRO A 722 -7.73 26.92 8.74
N ASP A 723 -7.79 27.30 10.01
CA ASP A 723 -7.86 26.33 11.09
C ASP A 723 -9.23 25.62 11.05
N THR A 724 -9.19 24.30 11.25
CA THR A 724 -10.38 23.45 11.15
C THR A 724 -10.27 22.22 12.03
N GLU A 725 -11.42 21.72 12.49
CA GLU A 725 -11.54 20.40 13.08
C GLU A 725 -11.50 19.27 12.04
N ASP A 726 -11.75 19.55 10.76
CA ASP A 726 -11.62 18.57 9.67
C ASP A 726 -10.14 18.26 9.39
N LEU A 727 -9.58 17.31 10.14
CA LEU A 727 -8.14 17.01 10.08
C LEU A 727 -7.75 16.16 8.87
N ASP A 728 -8.67 15.41 8.27
CA ASP A 728 -8.44 14.60 7.08
C ASP A 728 -8.85 15.29 5.76
N GLY A 729 -9.52 16.44 5.85
CA GLY A 729 -9.90 17.32 4.75
C GLY A 729 -11.14 16.86 4.01
N ASP A 730 -11.94 15.94 4.57
CA ASP A 730 -13.10 15.35 3.90
C ASP A 730 -14.35 16.25 3.90
N GLY A 731 -14.27 17.42 4.54
CA GLY A 731 -15.35 18.40 4.68
C GLY A 731 -16.32 18.10 5.82
N THR A 732 -16.01 17.17 6.72
CA THR A 732 -16.82 16.81 7.89
C THR A 732 -16.01 16.75 9.17
N VAL A 733 -16.66 16.91 10.31
CA VAL A 733 -16.06 16.60 11.60
C VAL A 733 -16.37 15.15 11.96
N ASN A 734 -15.32 14.33 12.08
CA ASN A 734 -15.47 12.95 12.47
C ASN A 734 -15.64 12.82 13.98
N THR A 735 -16.79 12.34 14.47
CA THR A 735 -17.06 12.23 15.92
C THR A 735 -16.91 10.80 16.48
N PHE A 736 -16.49 9.84 15.66
CA PHE A 736 -16.35 8.45 16.08
C PHE A 736 -15.10 8.23 16.94
N ASN A 737 -15.22 7.33 17.93
CA ASN A 737 -14.11 6.87 18.76
C ASN A 737 -13.96 5.35 18.63
N ASN A 738 -13.12 4.93 17.69
CA ASN A 738 -12.77 3.54 17.42
C ASN A 738 -11.24 3.40 17.40
N TYR A 739 -10.62 3.22 18.57
CA TYR A 739 -9.17 3.27 18.69
C TYR A 739 -8.62 2.34 19.76
N PHE A 740 -7.33 2.07 19.67
CA PHE A 740 -6.53 1.40 20.69
C PHE A 740 -5.71 2.43 21.46
N SER A 741 -5.60 2.27 22.78
CA SER A 741 -4.82 3.14 23.67
C SER A 741 -3.67 2.39 24.33
N TYR A 742 -2.53 3.06 24.42
CA TYR A 742 -1.30 2.62 25.07
C TYR A 742 -0.80 3.70 26.01
N ALA A 743 -0.43 3.33 27.22
CA ALA A 743 0.04 4.23 28.26
C ALA A 743 1.34 3.73 28.88
N PHE A 744 2.23 4.64 29.22
CA PHE A 744 3.46 4.35 29.97
C PHE A 744 3.85 5.55 30.84
N ASN A 745 4.51 5.29 31.97
CA ASN A 745 5.01 6.36 32.83
C ASN A 745 6.38 6.87 32.34
N LEU A 746 6.59 8.19 32.41
CA LEU A 746 7.89 8.81 32.12
C LEU A 746 8.91 8.57 33.25
N ASP A 747 8.43 8.40 34.49
CA ASP A 747 9.25 7.93 35.59
C ASP A 747 9.50 6.43 35.46
N SER A 748 10.68 6.13 34.92
CA SER A 748 11.12 4.77 34.65
C SER A 748 11.41 3.93 35.90
N THR A 749 11.33 4.52 37.11
CA THR A 749 11.39 3.81 38.38
C THR A 749 10.03 3.25 38.79
N LEU A 750 8.94 3.92 38.37
CA LEU A 750 7.56 3.52 38.61
C LEU A 750 7.11 2.47 37.59
N ASP A 751 7.50 2.65 36.32
CA ASP A 751 7.06 1.80 35.22
C ASP A 751 8.17 1.62 34.17
N LYS A 752 8.41 0.37 33.75
CA LYS A 752 9.32 0.04 32.65
C LYS A 752 8.58 -0.51 31.44
N THR A 753 7.26 -0.45 31.44
CA THR A 753 6.42 -0.90 30.32
C THR A 753 6.87 -0.18 29.05
N PHE A 754 7.10 -0.99 28.00
CA PHE A 754 7.58 -0.56 26.68
C PHE A 754 8.95 0.12 26.63
N LEU A 755 9.67 0.29 27.75
CA LEU A 755 11.01 0.88 27.75
C LEU A 755 12.02 -0.09 27.11
N ALA A 756 12.51 0.23 25.92
CA ALA A 756 13.42 -0.62 25.15
C ALA A 756 14.90 -0.25 25.32
N SER A 757 15.22 1.03 25.41
CA SER A 757 16.61 1.49 25.50
C SER A 757 16.76 2.85 26.17
N ARG A 758 17.98 3.17 26.60
CA ARG A 758 18.42 4.48 27.08
C ARG A 758 19.79 4.76 26.47
N THR A 759 20.08 6.04 26.21
CA THR A 759 21.41 6.43 25.74
C THR A 759 22.25 7.02 26.86
N GLU A 760 23.54 6.74 26.80
CA GLU A 760 24.56 7.21 27.74
C GLU A 760 25.73 7.79 26.93
N PHE A 761 26.37 8.82 27.46
CA PHE A 761 27.62 9.33 26.89
C PHE A 761 28.78 8.36 27.16
N ASP A 762 29.91 8.53 26.48
CA ASP A 762 31.12 7.69 26.63
C ASP A 762 31.63 7.58 28.09
N ASP A 763 31.31 8.55 28.94
CA ASP A 763 31.65 8.57 30.36
C ASP A 763 30.66 7.81 31.27
N GLY A 764 29.63 7.19 30.69
CA GLY A 764 28.57 6.45 31.38
C GLY A 764 27.44 7.33 31.93
N THR A 765 27.45 8.65 31.66
CA THR A 765 26.39 9.54 32.13
C THR A 765 25.13 9.41 31.25
N PRO A 766 23.93 9.20 31.82
CA PRO A 766 22.70 9.15 31.04
C PRO A 766 22.41 10.48 30.31
N THR A 767 22.05 10.39 29.03
CA THR A 767 21.63 11.57 28.24
C THR A 767 20.26 12.10 28.66
N GLY A 768 19.47 11.26 29.33
CA GLY A 768 18.05 11.46 29.67
C GLY A 768 17.07 11.05 28.57
N TRP A 769 17.55 10.57 27.41
CA TRP A 769 16.71 10.06 26.34
C TRP A 769 16.42 8.57 26.50
N LYS A 770 15.15 8.21 26.33
CA LYS A 770 14.60 6.86 26.49
C LYS A 770 13.89 6.48 25.19
N LEU A 771 14.12 5.26 24.69
CA LEU A 771 13.33 4.67 23.60
C LEU A 771 12.18 3.88 24.21
N TYR A 772 10.96 4.27 23.89
CA TYR A 772 9.78 3.46 24.12
C TYR A 772 9.41 2.74 22.82
N ARG A 773 9.31 1.41 22.88
CA ARG A 773 8.90 0.53 21.78
C ARG A 773 7.66 -0.23 22.22
N ILE A 774 6.52 0.16 21.68
CA ILE A 774 5.20 -0.33 22.07
C ILE A 774 4.72 -1.32 21.01
N PRO A 775 4.58 -2.63 21.31
CA PRO A 775 4.00 -3.56 20.37
C PRO A 775 2.55 -3.17 20.05
N ILE A 776 2.23 -2.95 18.77
CA ILE A 776 0.94 -2.38 18.36
C ILE A 776 -0.24 -3.29 18.74
N LYS A 777 -0.04 -4.61 18.80
CA LYS A 777 -1.07 -5.57 19.23
C LYS A 777 -1.25 -5.65 20.76
N GLN A 778 -0.38 -5.02 21.57
CA GLN A 778 -0.44 -5.03 23.04
C GLN A 778 -1.04 -3.74 23.62
N TYR A 779 -2.25 -3.40 23.18
CA TYR A 779 -2.99 -2.25 23.69
C TYR A 779 -3.55 -2.50 25.10
N GLN A 780 -3.74 -1.44 25.87
CA GLN A 780 -4.32 -1.51 27.23
C GLN A 780 -5.83 -1.26 27.21
N PHE A 781 -6.30 -0.41 26.30
CA PHE A 781 -7.72 -0.19 26.08
C PHE A 781 -8.07 -0.31 24.59
N LYS A 782 -9.21 -0.98 24.30
CA LYS A 782 -9.93 -0.95 23.02
C LYS A 782 -11.21 -0.15 23.23
N ILE A 783 -11.41 0.92 22.46
CA ILE A 783 -12.58 1.81 22.52
C ILE A 783 -13.34 1.67 21.21
N GLY A 784 -14.66 1.46 21.28
CA GLY A 784 -15.48 1.21 20.08
C GLY A 784 -15.10 -0.11 19.40
N ASP A 785 -15.17 -0.11 18.06
CA ASP A 785 -14.72 -1.23 17.23
C ASP A 785 -13.66 -0.81 16.19
N PRO A 786 -12.41 -0.54 16.62
CA PRO A 786 -11.29 -0.26 15.72
C PRO A 786 -10.99 -1.44 14.79
N ASP A 787 -10.40 -1.12 13.63
CA ASP A 787 -9.79 -2.12 12.74
C ASP A 787 -8.64 -2.83 13.47
N THR A 788 -8.80 -4.13 13.72
CA THR A 788 -7.79 -4.97 14.41
C THR A 788 -6.63 -5.38 13.52
N THR A 789 -6.76 -5.23 12.20
CA THR A 789 -5.67 -5.52 11.25
C THR A 789 -4.69 -4.36 11.14
N PHE A 790 -5.09 -3.17 11.58
CA PHE A 790 -4.33 -1.93 11.40
C PHE A 790 -4.06 -1.62 9.92
N GLN A 791 -4.95 -2.01 9.01
CA GLN A 791 -4.80 -1.66 7.60
C GLN A 791 -4.81 -0.15 7.42
N GLN A 792 -5.77 0.52 8.06
CA GLN A 792 -5.83 1.98 8.09
C GLN A 792 -5.87 2.49 9.53
N ILE A 793 -4.99 3.43 9.83
CA ILE A 793 -5.01 4.22 11.06
C ILE A 793 -5.36 5.65 10.62
N PHE A 794 -6.52 6.17 11.04
CA PHE A 794 -7.02 7.48 10.61
C PHE A 794 -6.43 8.63 11.40
N ASN A 795 -6.23 8.44 12.70
CA ASN A 795 -5.72 9.45 13.60
C ASN A 795 -4.73 8.83 14.59
N VAL A 796 -3.78 9.65 15.01
CA VAL A 796 -2.94 9.40 16.19
C VAL A 796 -3.11 10.54 17.16
N ARG A 797 -3.44 10.24 18.41
CA ARG A 797 -3.50 11.20 19.53
C ARG A 797 -2.44 10.86 20.56
N ILE A 798 -1.65 11.83 20.97
CA ILE A 798 -0.73 11.71 22.11
C ILE A 798 -1.16 12.69 23.21
N TRP A 799 -1.32 12.19 24.43
CA TRP A 799 -1.81 12.99 25.55
C TRP A 799 -1.16 12.59 26.86
N VAL A 800 -1.16 13.51 27.82
CA VAL A 800 -0.56 13.33 29.14
C VAL A 800 -1.61 13.49 30.23
N ASN A 801 -1.46 12.72 31.30
CA ASN A 801 -2.24 12.79 32.53
C ASN A 801 -1.38 12.40 33.74
N ASP A 802 -2.01 12.27 34.91
CA ASP A 802 -1.34 11.94 36.17
C ASP A 802 -0.27 13.00 36.53
N ILE A 803 -0.67 14.26 36.41
CA ILE A 803 0.21 15.43 36.65
C ILE A 803 -0.20 16.12 37.94
N GLU A 804 0.71 16.17 38.91
CA GLU A 804 0.51 16.91 40.15
C GLU A 804 0.19 18.40 39.90
N PRO A 805 -0.79 18.98 40.62
CA PRO A 805 -1.04 20.41 40.58
C PRO A 805 0.20 21.19 40.98
N THR A 806 0.70 22.02 40.07
CA THR A 806 1.91 22.82 40.28
C THR A 806 1.63 24.24 39.79
N VAL A 807 0.81 24.95 40.56
CA VAL A 807 0.32 26.30 40.23
C VAL A 807 1.49 27.19 39.77
N GLY A 808 1.39 27.69 38.54
CA GLY A 808 2.39 28.61 37.97
C GLY A 808 3.70 27.97 37.49
N ARG A 809 3.87 26.63 37.54
CA ARG A 809 5.07 25.95 37.05
C ARG A 809 4.76 25.09 35.82
N TYR A 810 5.63 25.19 34.82
CA TYR A 810 5.54 24.35 33.63
C TYR A 810 6.41 23.11 33.76
N ASP A 811 5.90 21.99 33.30
CA ASP A 811 6.67 20.76 33.02
C ASP A 811 6.59 20.44 31.52
N SER A 812 7.46 19.54 31.04
CA SER A 812 7.49 19.20 29.62
C SER A 812 8.02 17.79 29.34
N VAL A 813 7.55 17.22 28.23
CA VAL A 813 8.18 16.08 27.58
C VAL A 813 8.71 16.48 26.21
N ARG A 814 9.89 15.99 25.84
CA ARG A 814 10.49 16.20 24.50
C ARG A 814 10.51 14.89 23.73
N ILE A 815 10.19 14.97 22.44
CA ILE A 815 10.09 13.84 21.52
C ILE A 815 11.03 14.10 20.33
N ALA A 816 11.99 13.21 20.12
CA ALA A 816 12.98 13.31 19.04
C ALA A 816 12.56 12.55 17.78
N THR A 817 11.86 11.43 17.92
CA THR A 817 11.22 10.70 16.83
C THR A 817 9.92 10.09 17.33
N PHE A 818 8.99 9.85 16.41
CA PHE A 818 7.72 9.19 16.67
C PHE A 818 7.31 8.47 15.38
N ASP A 819 7.35 7.15 15.38
CA ASP A 819 7.24 6.35 14.16
C ASP A 819 6.40 5.08 14.38
N PHE A 820 5.63 4.69 13.36
CA PHE A 820 5.21 3.29 13.19
C PHE A 820 6.36 2.50 12.59
N VAL A 821 6.66 1.33 13.13
CA VAL A 821 7.83 0.53 12.76
C VAL A 821 7.41 -0.92 12.53
N GLY A 822 7.78 -1.45 11.38
CA GLY A 822 7.53 -2.82 10.94
C GLY A 822 8.78 -3.48 10.41
N ASN A 823 8.60 -4.70 9.92
CA ASN A 823 9.66 -5.49 9.28
C ASN A 823 9.12 -6.09 7.96
N ASP A 824 9.97 -6.19 6.94
CA ASP A 824 9.68 -6.97 5.73
C ASP A 824 9.65 -8.48 5.98
N TRP A 825 10.28 -8.95 7.06
CA TRP A 825 10.18 -10.33 7.51
C TRP A 825 8.86 -10.58 8.24
N GLU A 826 8.17 -11.64 7.82
CA GLU A 826 6.90 -12.08 8.38
C GLU A 826 7.13 -13.17 9.42
N GLU A 827 6.42 -13.08 10.55
CA GLU A 827 6.42 -14.12 11.58
C GLU A 827 5.52 -15.26 11.08
N ILE A 828 6.11 -16.35 10.63
CA ILE A 828 5.37 -17.60 10.44
C ILE A 828 5.14 -18.16 11.84
N GLY A 829 3.88 -18.23 12.27
CA GLY A 829 3.49 -18.48 13.65
C GLY A 829 4.12 -19.71 14.29
N PHE A 830 4.24 -19.65 15.63
CA PHE A 830 4.42 -20.81 16.50
C PHE A 830 3.13 -21.07 17.29
#